data_AF-A0A3D1L1N3-F1
#
_entry.id   AF-A0A3D1L1N3-F1
#
_cell.length_a   1.000
_cell.length_b   1.000
_cell.length_c   1.000
_cell.angle_alpha   90.00
_cell.angle_beta   90.00
_cell.angle_gamma   90.00
#
_symmetry.space_group_name_H-M   'P 1'
#
loop_
_entity.id
_entity.type
_entity.pdbx_description
1 polymer ?
#
loop_
_entity_poly.entity_id
_entity_poly.type
_entity_poly.pdbx_seq_one_letter_code
_entity_poly.pdbx_strand_id
1 'polypeptide(L)'
;MNQLYRIILIACILTLTFSGFSQGLLINELMSANRDVVYDEDGETPDWIEILNSGSTSVNLSDYYLSDSKNNLLMWQLPDYQLEPGKPFLVYASGKDRLQVPLQWNTIVDLGHTWKYLVPTAEPAATWKTYSFAETGWQSGASGIGYGDGDDKTVIASGKISVFMRKKFTITELSKIGSLWLHMDYDDGFVAYLNGTEICRSGMGIAGSKVVWNQSAADHEANIYRGIEPEGFDISAFIGLLNSSENILAVQVHNTGTGSSDLSAIPILTVGYSGLVAINAPLSKYIEMPTLYPHTNFKLSSEGETISITHKNGTVIDSVSYGIIPAGFSFGRNKNSIAQWGYFQEPTPGAINETAITTEVVKSEIQFSIGEMFLTAPRQLTFSGKADGEEIRYTLNSDDPDETSILYRGPIEINKNMVVRARAFRPGATPGKIVSQTYIFDAKPSLPVVAITTDSMNLWDNETGIYILGDSYEASDPHYGANYWEDWEKPAGIEMTGIDGNRIFSLNCGIKIFGAWSRMRPQKSLSVFFRKEYGDPALEGVQLFKSKPITSFKSVVLRNAGNDYDYVRYRDGMMTDLVKDMDSDIQAFEPVILYLNGKYWGHINLREKINENYLESNHGVDPEKVDILEGNAVVVEGGNENYLEIIDFINKNSLTSNANYEVVANQIDISNYIDYMLSMIYFDNRDWPGNNIKYWRPQAEGGKWRWLMYDTDFGFGLYNSGAYTLNTLQFALEPNGPSWPNPAWSTLLFRKLVENTGFRNTFINRFADMMNTTFVAENVIAVIDSIAQIVEPEIPRHYQRWSMPSPGWFTSNTQVMRTFATNRAQNVRAHITQQFTRAGIYDVFTAISPANAGSIKLNTIEIETENWTGKYFQNVPIKLSVKPAQGYKLKHWEVNGSVYNVQTLEISLTKSTTFKAVFEETISDGNSVVINEINYSSPENKDAGDWVELFNWGRVDLDISDWVFKDSENDHQFVIPENTVLASNAYLVLCRNIEGFDAVHPGISVATGDFDFGLSGSGDAVRLFDKKGILVDSVAFGNANPWPAEPDGGGKTLELRHHTFDNSVADNWKASVTDFGTPGRANSIYVGNETELFVKEEKQLLVYPNPFTDETTIRLENFAFETAAIEIFTIDGKLVAADKIYGNEYVWRGENRSGQKLQPGIYICRAKSGTIVATARIVLSR
;
A
#
# COMPACT_ATOMS: atom_id res chain seq x y z
N MET A 1 -25.94 -27.27 78.34
CA MET A 1 -25.57 -25.84 78.30
C MET A 1 -24.31 -25.60 77.44
N ASN A 2 -24.18 -26.20 76.24
CA ASN A 2 -22.98 -25.99 75.41
C ASN A 2 -23.14 -26.16 73.88
N GLN A 3 -24.36 -26.28 73.36
CA GLN A 3 -24.62 -26.31 71.90
C GLN A 3 -25.41 -25.09 71.39
N LEU A 4 -26.27 -24.48 72.22
CA LEU A 4 -27.05 -23.30 71.81
C LEU A 4 -26.19 -22.02 71.69
N TYR A 5 -25.09 -21.91 72.46
CA TYR A 5 -24.17 -20.77 72.39
C TYR A 5 -23.23 -20.81 71.18
N ARG A 6 -22.94 -21.99 70.61
CA ARG A 6 -22.09 -22.10 69.41
C ARG A 6 -22.84 -21.81 68.10
N ILE A 7 -24.15 -22.05 68.06
CA ILE A 7 -24.99 -21.74 66.88
C ILE A 7 -25.31 -20.24 66.81
N ILE A 8 -25.49 -19.57 67.96
CA ILE A 8 -25.75 -18.12 67.99
C ILE A 8 -24.47 -17.30 67.73
N LEU A 9 -23.28 -17.78 68.12
CA LEU A 9 -22.03 -17.08 67.80
C LEU A 9 -21.61 -17.22 66.32
N ILE A 10 -21.97 -18.31 65.65
CA ILE A 10 -21.72 -18.48 64.20
C ILE A 10 -22.78 -17.71 63.38
N ALA A 11 -24.02 -17.60 63.87
CA ALA A 11 -25.05 -16.78 63.23
C ALA A 11 -24.81 -15.26 63.40
N CYS A 12 -24.23 -14.82 64.52
CA CYS A 12 -23.92 -13.39 64.74
C CYS A 12 -22.59 -12.91 64.12
N ILE A 13 -21.69 -13.82 63.70
CA ILE A 13 -20.49 -13.46 62.91
C ILE A 13 -20.77 -13.48 61.40
N LEU A 14 -21.92 -14.03 60.96
CA LEU A 14 -22.35 -14.02 59.56
C LEU A 14 -23.34 -12.89 59.19
N THR A 15 -23.71 -12.03 60.15
CA THR A 15 -24.70 -10.95 59.91
C THR A 15 -24.28 -9.57 60.39
N LEU A 16 -22.98 -9.25 60.37
CA LEU A 16 -22.50 -7.88 60.55
C LEU A 16 -21.48 -7.54 59.44
N THR A 17 -21.99 -6.75 58.50
CA THR A 17 -21.29 -5.93 57.50
C THR A 17 -20.50 -6.63 56.40
N PHE A 18 -21.18 -7.39 55.53
CA PHE A 18 -21.05 -7.09 54.10
C PHE A 18 -22.01 -5.93 53.79
N SER A 19 -21.65 -4.74 54.26
CA SER A 19 -22.10 -3.53 53.58
C SER A 19 -21.30 -3.54 52.28
N GLY A 20 -21.92 -4.01 51.20
CA GLY A 20 -21.33 -3.98 49.88
C GLY A 20 -20.79 -2.57 49.62
N PHE A 21 -19.47 -2.46 49.45
CA PHE A 21 -18.94 -1.36 48.66
C PHE A 21 -19.41 -1.64 47.24
N SER A 22 -20.56 -1.07 46.89
CA SER A 22 -21.03 -0.94 45.52
C SER A 22 -20.08 0.02 44.79
N GLN A 23 -18.91 -0.47 44.38
CA GLN A 23 -18.14 0.13 43.29
C GLN A 23 -18.78 -0.40 42.00
N GLY A 24 -19.38 0.38 41.11
CA GLY A 24 -19.41 1.82 40.94
C GLY A 24 -19.33 2.09 39.44
N LEU A 25 -18.42 1.41 38.73
CA LEU A 25 -18.27 1.48 37.28
C LEU A 25 -18.95 0.30 36.59
N LEU A 26 -19.65 0.57 35.49
CA LEU A 26 -20.28 -0.41 34.63
C LEU A 26 -19.90 -0.13 33.17
N ILE A 27 -19.76 -1.16 32.34
CA ILE A 27 -19.84 -1.00 30.89
C ILE A 27 -21.32 -0.75 30.57
N ASN A 28 -21.66 0.37 29.96
CA ASN A 28 -23.04 0.81 29.77
C ASN A 28 -23.56 0.53 28.35
N GLU A 29 -22.75 0.84 27.34
CA GLU A 29 -23.11 0.73 25.92
C GLU A 29 -21.82 0.60 25.09
N LEU A 30 -21.85 -0.13 23.97
CA LEU A 30 -20.71 -0.25 23.07
C LEU A 30 -21.11 -0.39 21.59
N MET A 31 -20.33 0.29 20.75
CA MET A 31 -20.27 0.37 19.28
C MET A 31 -19.17 -0.46 18.62
N SER A 32 -19.41 -1.60 17.95
CA SER A 32 -18.36 -2.32 17.19
C SER A 32 -18.37 -2.08 15.66
N ALA A 33 -19.21 -1.16 15.19
CA ALA A 33 -19.34 -0.77 13.78
C ALA A 33 -20.06 0.60 13.70
N ASN A 34 -19.33 1.66 14.06
CA ASN A 34 -19.83 3.03 14.07
C ASN A 34 -19.80 3.65 12.67
N ARG A 35 -20.97 4.08 12.19
CA ARG A 35 -21.14 4.63 10.83
C ARG A 35 -21.16 6.15 10.81
N ASP A 36 -21.88 6.75 11.75
CA ASP A 36 -22.24 8.18 11.74
C ASP A 36 -22.67 8.68 13.13
N VAL A 37 -22.48 7.89 14.19
CA VAL A 37 -23.04 8.21 15.51
C VAL A 37 -22.12 9.16 16.28
N VAL A 38 -20.83 8.87 16.30
CA VAL A 38 -19.79 9.72 16.90
C VAL A 38 -18.57 9.78 15.99
N TYR A 39 -17.95 10.94 15.92
CA TYR A 39 -16.71 11.16 15.19
C TYR A 39 -15.59 11.46 16.18
N ASP A 40 -14.40 10.92 15.93
CA ASP A 40 -13.20 11.31 16.67
C ASP A 40 -12.59 12.60 16.12
N GLU A 41 -11.52 13.05 16.75
CA GLU A 41 -10.80 14.27 16.38
C GLU A 41 -10.13 14.21 15.00
N ASP A 42 -9.99 13.01 14.41
CA ASP A 42 -9.46 12.82 13.06
C ASP A 42 -10.60 12.80 12.01
N GLY A 43 -11.86 12.97 12.43
CA GLY A 43 -13.04 12.88 11.57
C GLY A 43 -13.41 11.44 11.19
N GLU A 44 -12.87 10.43 11.90
CA GLU A 44 -13.21 9.03 11.70
C GLU A 44 -14.37 8.59 12.61
N THR A 45 -15.00 7.46 12.31
CA THR A 45 -16.08 6.87 13.10
C THR A 45 -15.60 5.61 13.83
N PRO A 46 -14.75 5.74 14.88
CA PRO A 46 -14.22 4.59 15.57
C PRO A 46 -15.30 3.83 16.33
N ASP A 47 -15.02 2.55 16.58
CA ASP A 47 -15.71 1.78 17.61
C ASP A 47 -15.60 2.50 18.96
N TRP A 48 -16.53 2.25 19.88
CA TRP A 48 -16.52 2.91 21.18
C TRP A 48 -17.12 2.07 22.28
N ILE A 49 -16.69 2.36 23.50
CA ILE A 49 -17.13 1.75 24.75
C ILE A 49 -17.52 2.88 25.69
N GLU A 50 -18.69 2.80 26.29
CA GLU A 50 -19.13 3.74 27.31
C GLU A 50 -19.07 3.11 28.70
N ILE A 51 -18.46 3.82 29.64
CA ILE A 51 -18.35 3.45 31.05
C ILE A 51 -19.25 4.37 31.87
N LEU A 52 -20.11 3.81 32.71
CA LEU A 52 -20.99 4.56 33.60
C LEU A 52 -20.55 4.43 35.06
N ASN A 53 -20.41 5.55 35.76
CA ASN A 53 -20.35 5.54 37.23
C ASN A 53 -21.78 5.43 37.82
N SER A 54 -22.24 4.21 38.05
CA SER A 54 -23.48 3.86 38.76
C SER A 54 -23.44 4.09 40.28
N GLY A 55 -22.28 4.42 40.86
CA GLY A 55 -22.11 4.67 42.29
C GLY A 55 -22.63 6.04 42.74
N SER A 56 -22.54 6.31 44.05
CA SER A 56 -22.96 7.60 44.65
C SER A 56 -21.79 8.55 44.94
N THR A 57 -20.55 8.17 44.61
CA THR A 57 -19.33 8.97 44.79
C THR A 57 -18.51 8.99 43.51
N SER A 58 -17.69 10.03 43.30
CA SER A 58 -16.77 10.08 42.17
C SER A 58 -15.73 8.95 42.22
N VAL A 59 -15.27 8.51 41.05
CA VAL A 59 -14.29 7.42 40.90
C VAL A 59 -13.14 7.90 40.02
N ASN A 60 -11.89 7.71 40.48
CA ASN A 60 -10.72 7.93 39.64
C ASN A 60 -10.54 6.74 38.68
N LEU A 61 -10.54 6.99 37.38
CA LEU A 61 -10.41 5.96 36.36
C LEU A 61 -8.97 5.41 36.22
N SER A 62 -7.93 6.12 36.67
CA SER A 62 -6.52 5.66 36.55
C SER A 62 -6.21 4.36 37.29
N ASP A 63 -7.06 3.93 38.22
CA ASP A 63 -6.93 2.66 38.93
C ASP A 63 -7.58 1.48 38.17
N TYR A 64 -8.10 1.71 36.97
CA TYR A 64 -8.87 0.72 36.20
C TYR A 64 -8.31 0.55 34.78
N TYR A 65 -8.57 -0.62 34.22
CA TYR A 65 -8.10 -1.06 32.91
C TYR A 65 -9.28 -1.58 32.09
N LEU A 66 -9.25 -1.33 30.78
CA LEU A 66 -10.08 -2.02 29.80
C LEU A 66 -9.29 -3.17 29.16
N SER A 67 -10.01 -4.23 28.80
CA SER A 67 -9.45 -5.37 28.08
C SER A 67 -10.52 -6.11 27.27
N ASP A 68 -10.17 -6.49 26.05
CA ASP A 68 -10.87 -7.44 25.17
C ASP A 68 -10.30 -8.87 25.28
N SER A 69 -9.22 -9.07 26.06
CA SER A 69 -8.50 -10.33 26.17
C SER A 69 -8.69 -11.01 27.52
N LYS A 70 -9.24 -12.23 27.48
CA LYS A 70 -9.33 -13.11 28.66
C LYS A 70 -7.96 -13.48 29.24
N ASN A 71 -6.89 -13.40 28.45
CA ASN A 71 -5.53 -13.76 28.87
C ASN A 71 -4.75 -12.55 29.41
N ASN A 72 -5.25 -11.33 29.22
CA ASN A 72 -4.61 -10.11 29.71
C ASN A 72 -5.67 -9.10 30.20
N LEU A 73 -6.06 -9.20 31.48
CA LEU A 73 -7.11 -8.33 32.05
C LEU A 73 -6.67 -6.88 32.33
N LEU A 74 -5.37 -6.58 32.21
CA LEU A 74 -4.77 -5.26 32.46
C LEU A 74 -4.14 -4.71 31.16
N MET A 75 -4.88 -4.78 30.05
CA MET A 75 -4.38 -4.42 28.71
C MET A 75 -4.15 -2.93 28.52
N TRP A 76 -5.16 -2.12 28.82
CA TRP A 76 -5.12 -0.69 28.54
C TRP A 76 -5.64 0.09 29.74
N GLN A 77 -4.79 0.93 30.32
CA GLN A 77 -5.11 1.70 31.52
C GLN A 77 -6.00 2.88 31.15
N LEU A 78 -7.12 3.05 31.86
CA LEU A 78 -7.95 4.24 31.72
C LEU A 78 -7.18 5.48 32.20
N PRO A 79 -7.49 6.68 31.66
CA PRO A 79 -6.75 7.89 32.00
C PRO A 79 -7.02 8.36 33.43
N ASP A 80 -6.17 9.25 33.95
CA ASP A 80 -6.38 9.92 35.24
C ASP A 80 -7.53 10.94 35.13
N TYR A 81 -8.75 10.44 35.31
CA TYR A 81 -9.98 11.21 35.21
C TYR A 81 -10.91 10.90 36.39
N GLN A 82 -11.52 11.94 36.96
CA GLN A 82 -12.50 11.82 38.05
C GLN A 82 -13.91 11.74 37.47
N LEU A 83 -14.47 10.53 37.39
CA LEU A 83 -15.82 10.30 36.86
C LEU A 83 -16.88 10.50 37.96
N GLU A 84 -17.72 11.52 37.81
CA GLU A 84 -18.78 11.87 38.76
C GLU A 84 -19.94 10.83 38.79
N PRO A 85 -20.68 10.72 39.91
CA PRO A 85 -21.86 9.85 40.01
C PRO A 85 -22.89 10.06 38.91
N GLY A 86 -23.36 8.97 38.31
CA GLY A 86 -24.38 8.94 37.25
C GLY A 86 -23.91 9.47 35.90
N LYS A 87 -22.60 9.71 35.71
CA LYS A 87 -22.05 10.22 34.45
C LYS A 87 -21.42 9.12 33.60
N PRO A 88 -21.67 9.12 32.27
CA PRO A 88 -20.96 8.26 31.34
C PRO A 88 -19.58 8.83 31.00
N PHE A 89 -18.69 7.95 30.52
CA PHE A 89 -17.36 8.24 30.02
C PHE A 89 -17.14 7.41 28.76
N LEU A 90 -17.03 8.07 27.62
CA LEU A 90 -16.80 7.41 26.34
C LEU A 90 -15.30 7.13 26.16
N VAL A 91 -15.00 5.98 25.58
CA VAL A 91 -13.66 5.56 25.18
C VAL A 91 -13.76 5.05 23.75
N TYR A 92 -12.95 5.59 22.84
CA TYR A 92 -12.85 5.08 21.50
C TYR A 92 -12.05 3.78 21.48
N ALA A 93 -12.64 2.73 20.92
CA ALA A 93 -11.99 1.45 20.71
C ALA A 93 -11.31 1.40 19.33
N SER A 94 -10.39 2.32 19.07
CA SER A 94 -9.86 2.54 17.72
C SER A 94 -8.51 1.88 17.45
N GLY A 95 -7.84 1.31 18.46
CA GLY A 95 -6.46 0.83 18.33
C GLY A 95 -5.38 1.92 18.29
N LYS A 96 -5.74 3.22 18.31
CA LYS A 96 -4.81 4.34 18.19
C LYS A 96 -3.95 4.59 19.45
N ASP A 97 -4.30 3.99 20.59
CA ASP A 97 -3.59 4.10 21.88
C ASP A 97 -3.31 5.55 22.34
N ARG A 98 -4.36 6.38 22.39
CA ARG A 98 -4.29 7.79 22.79
C ARG A 98 -4.93 7.99 24.17
N LEU A 99 -4.20 8.56 25.13
CA LEU A 99 -4.72 8.80 26.49
C LEU A 99 -5.41 10.17 26.66
N GLN A 100 -6.06 10.66 25.60
CA GLN A 100 -6.79 11.93 25.67
C GLN A 100 -7.90 11.86 26.71
N VAL A 101 -8.24 13.00 27.31
CA VAL A 101 -9.32 13.08 28.31
C VAL A 101 -10.38 14.05 27.81
N PRO A 102 -11.67 13.80 28.13
CA PRO A 102 -12.75 14.71 27.80
C PRO A 102 -12.42 16.14 28.20
N LEU A 103 -12.50 17.03 27.23
CA LEU A 103 -12.23 18.44 27.44
C LEU A 103 -13.54 19.21 27.63
N GLN A 104 -13.62 19.98 28.71
CA GLN A 104 -14.55 21.09 28.80
C GLN A 104 -13.94 22.27 28.05
N TRP A 105 -14.60 22.72 26.97
CA TRP A 105 -14.15 23.85 26.19
C TRP A 105 -14.73 25.17 26.70
N ASN A 106 -13.88 26.20 26.78
CA ASN A 106 -14.26 27.55 27.16
C ASN A 106 -13.57 28.56 26.24
N THR A 107 -14.34 29.46 25.61
CA THR A 107 -13.77 30.56 24.85
C THR A 107 -13.38 31.71 25.76
N ILE A 108 -12.11 32.06 25.77
CA ILE A 108 -11.54 33.13 26.62
C ILE A 108 -11.29 34.43 25.85
N VAL A 109 -11.17 34.35 24.52
CA VAL A 109 -11.18 35.51 23.63
C VAL A 109 -12.15 35.23 22.50
N ASP A 110 -13.13 36.09 22.27
CA ASP A 110 -14.24 35.87 21.33
C ASP A 110 -14.47 37.08 20.43
N LEU A 111 -15.29 36.90 19.39
CA LEU A 111 -15.71 37.93 18.46
C LEU A 111 -16.47 39.05 19.19
N GLY A 112 -15.98 40.28 19.07
CA GLY A 112 -16.53 41.45 19.72
C GLY A 112 -15.93 41.80 21.08
N HIS A 113 -15.02 40.97 21.60
CA HIS A 113 -14.20 41.39 22.73
C HIS A 113 -13.36 42.62 22.36
N THR A 114 -13.09 43.51 23.30
CA THR A 114 -12.31 44.72 23.03
C THR A 114 -10.82 44.41 22.96
N TRP A 115 -10.20 44.79 21.85
CA TRP A 115 -8.78 44.69 21.53
C TRP A 115 -8.13 46.08 21.49
N LYS A 116 -6.83 46.12 21.76
CA LYS A 116 -5.97 47.25 21.42
C LYS A 116 -5.45 47.04 20.01
N TYR A 117 -5.53 48.04 19.15
CA TYR A 117 -5.05 47.90 17.77
C TYR A 117 -4.30 49.13 17.25
N LEU A 118 -3.51 48.91 16.21
CA LEU A 118 -2.73 49.91 15.50
C LEU A 118 -2.81 49.62 14.00
N VAL A 119 -3.20 50.61 13.21
CA VAL A 119 -2.99 50.62 11.77
C VAL A 119 -1.65 51.31 11.50
N PRO A 120 -0.58 50.57 11.20
CA PRO A 120 0.77 51.13 11.13
C PRO A 120 0.95 52.03 9.91
N THR A 121 1.73 53.09 10.10
CA THR A 121 2.33 53.90 9.01
C THR A 121 3.86 53.72 8.94
N ALA A 122 4.42 52.96 9.87
CA ALA A 122 5.80 52.54 9.98
C ALA A 122 5.86 51.28 10.87
N GLU A 123 7.00 50.60 10.87
CA GLU A 123 7.23 49.38 11.65
C GLU A 123 7.01 49.62 13.16
N PRO A 124 6.10 48.87 13.82
CA PRO A 124 5.94 48.93 15.27
C PRO A 124 7.21 48.47 16.02
N ALA A 125 7.38 48.92 17.26
CA ALA A 125 8.50 48.46 18.09
C ALA A 125 8.48 46.94 18.22
N ALA A 126 9.62 46.26 18.02
CA ALA A 126 9.70 44.78 18.00
C ALA A 126 9.12 44.09 19.25
N THR A 127 9.05 44.80 20.37
CA THR A 127 8.47 44.34 21.65
C THR A 127 6.95 44.38 21.69
N TRP A 128 6.24 44.87 20.65
CA TRP A 128 4.78 45.05 20.67
C TRP A 128 4.02 43.77 21.03
N LYS A 129 4.54 42.60 20.63
CA LYS A 129 4.01 41.28 20.94
C LYS A 129 4.20 40.80 22.39
N THR A 130 5.04 41.48 23.16
CA THR A 130 5.39 41.10 24.56
C THR A 130 4.41 41.72 25.56
N TYR A 131 4.28 41.12 26.74
CA TYR A 131 3.36 41.59 27.78
C TYR A 131 3.67 43.02 28.26
N SER A 132 4.96 43.34 28.45
CA SER A 132 5.42 44.61 29.04
C SER A 132 5.33 45.83 28.10
N PHE A 133 4.91 45.65 26.84
CA PHE A 133 4.82 46.76 25.89
C PHE A 133 3.71 47.75 26.26
N ALA A 134 4.08 49.04 26.28
CA ALA A 134 3.17 50.14 26.53
C ALA A 134 2.37 50.49 25.27
N GLU A 135 1.04 50.46 25.37
CA GLU A 135 0.08 50.66 24.27
C GLU A 135 -0.14 52.13 23.90
N THR A 136 0.87 52.98 24.12
CA THR A 136 0.78 54.41 23.87
C THR A 136 0.52 54.65 22.37
N GLY A 137 -0.61 55.28 22.05
CA GLY A 137 -1.02 55.56 20.67
C GLY A 137 -1.81 54.44 19.98
N TRP A 138 -2.02 53.30 20.63
CA TRP A 138 -2.90 52.24 20.12
C TRP A 138 -4.38 52.58 20.41
N GLN A 139 -5.22 52.36 19.42
CA GLN A 139 -6.67 52.54 19.50
C GLN A 139 -7.32 51.35 20.22
N SER A 140 -8.62 51.45 20.52
CA SER A 140 -9.39 50.36 21.13
C SER A 140 -10.67 50.14 20.36
N GLY A 141 -10.95 48.89 20.03
CA GLY A 141 -12.07 48.48 19.20
C GLY A 141 -12.44 47.03 19.49
N ALA A 142 -13.65 46.64 19.16
CA ALA A 142 -14.09 45.24 19.21
C ALA A 142 -13.42 44.41 18.08
N SER A 143 -13.08 43.14 18.32
CA SER A 143 -12.61 42.22 17.26
C SER A 143 -13.64 42.08 16.12
N GLY A 144 -13.15 41.78 14.91
CA GLY A 144 -13.77 42.20 13.65
C GLY A 144 -13.23 43.59 13.29
N ILE A 145 -11.92 43.69 13.12
CA ILE A 145 -11.25 44.96 12.78
C ILE A 145 -10.87 44.93 11.30
N GLY A 146 -11.50 45.81 10.51
CA GLY A 146 -11.49 45.64 9.06
C GLY A 146 -12.19 46.74 8.26
N TYR A 147 -12.55 46.49 7.00
CA TYR A 147 -13.10 47.52 6.09
C TYR A 147 -14.61 47.74 6.15
N GLY A 148 -15.36 46.93 6.91
CA GLY A 148 -16.78 47.12 7.15
C GLY A 148 -17.68 46.50 6.07
N ASP A 149 -17.39 45.27 5.66
CA ASP A 149 -18.06 44.52 4.60
C ASP A 149 -19.03 43.42 5.09
N GLY A 150 -19.05 43.07 6.37
CA GLY A 150 -20.12 42.22 6.92
C GLY A 150 -19.90 41.62 8.30
N ASP A 151 -18.65 41.50 8.72
CA ASP A 151 -18.18 40.86 9.95
C ASP A 151 -17.36 41.79 10.86
N ASP A 152 -17.07 43.01 10.41
CA ASP A 152 -16.33 44.00 11.19
C ASP A 152 -17.16 44.78 12.20
N LYS A 153 -16.80 44.64 13.48
CA LYS A 153 -17.30 45.51 14.55
C LYS A 153 -16.51 46.80 14.72
N THR A 154 -15.29 46.87 14.20
CA THR A 154 -14.42 48.05 14.21
C THR A 154 -13.94 48.35 12.80
N VAL A 155 -14.53 49.35 12.17
CA VAL A 155 -14.18 49.73 10.80
C VAL A 155 -12.94 50.64 10.78
N ILE A 156 -11.94 50.26 9.97
CA ILE A 156 -10.76 51.04 9.61
C ILE A 156 -10.85 51.50 8.15
N ALA A 157 -10.12 52.55 7.79
CA ALA A 157 -10.13 53.06 6.42
C ALA A 157 -9.50 52.07 5.45
N SER A 158 -10.04 51.92 4.25
CA SER A 158 -9.51 51.06 3.19
C SER A 158 -8.10 51.45 2.72
N GLY A 159 -7.46 50.54 1.97
CA GLY A 159 -6.12 50.73 1.40
C GLY A 159 -4.98 50.61 2.41
N LYS A 160 -5.15 49.77 3.43
CA LYS A 160 -4.11 49.40 4.40
C LYS A 160 -3.55 48.04 4.02
N ILE A 161 -2.26 47.87 4.29
CA ILE A 161 -1.63 46.54 4.15
C ILE A 161 -1.83 45.73 5.41
N SER A 162 -1.90 46.33 6.59
CA SER A 162 -1.94 45.54 7.82
C SER A 162 -2.64 46.24 8.97
N VAL A 163 -3.03 45.42 9.95
CA VAL A 163 -3.48 45.84 11.28
C VAL A 163 -2.77 44.99 12.33
N PHE A 164 -2.31 45.63 13.39
CA PHE A 164 -1.66 45.00 14.53
C PHE A 164 -2.59 45.09 15.73
N MET A 165 -2.83 43.98 16.43
CA MET A 165 -3.80 43.92 17.53
C MET A 165 -3.28 43.13 18.73
N ARG A 166 -3.74 43.49 19.92
CA ARG A 166 -3.34 42.91 21.21
C ARG A 166 -4.52 42.77 22.18
N LYS A 167 -4.58 41.64 22.89
CA LYS A 167 -5.56 41.34 23.93
C LYS A 167 -4.90 40.77 25.16
N LYS A 168 -5.10 41.44 26.30
CA LYS A 168 -4.82 40.86 27.62
C LYS A 168 -5.96 39.95 28.06
N PHE A 169 -5.61 38.81 28.65
CA PHE A 169 -6.54 37.85 29.22
C PHE A 169 -5.93 37.11 30.41
N THR A 170 -6.78 36.46 31.20
CA THR A 170 -6.40 35.67 32.38
C THR A 170 -6.81 34.21 32.19
N ILE A 171 -6.04 33.30 32.79
CA ILE A 171 -6.34 31.86 32.79
C ILE A 171 -6.61 31.41 34.23
N THR A 172 -7.68 30.65 34.43
CA THR A 172 -7.96 29.95 35.69
C THR A 172 -7.55 28.48 35.56
N GLU A 173 -7.13 27.84 36.66
CA GLU A 173 -6.84 26.40 36.69
C GLU A 173 -5.83 25.93 35.62
N LEU A 174 -4.73 26.69 35.41
CA LEU A 174 -3.70 26.40 34.39
C LEU A 174 -3.21 24.94 34.40
N SER A 175 -3.12 24.30 35.57
CA SER A 175 -2.69 22.90 35.70
C SER A 175 -3.66 21.88 35.10
N LYS A 176 -4.89 22.28 34.74
CA LYS A 176 -5.91 21.43 34.12
C LYS A 176 -6.06 21.66 32.62
N ILE A 177 -5.33 22.59 32.03
CA ILE A 177 -5.39 22.84 30.59
C ILE A 177 -4.75 21.65 29.86
N GLY A 178 -5.57 20.92 29.10
CA GLY A 178 -5.14 19.82 28.24
C GLY A 178 -4.98 20.24 26.78
N SER A 179 -5.66 21.32 26.35
CA SER A 179 -5.58 21.81 24.97
C SER A 179 -5.78 23.32 24.88
N LEU A 180 -5.21 23.93 23.83
CA LEU A 180 -5.30 25.36 23.52
C LEU A 180 -5.42 25.55 22.01
N TRP A 181 -6.46 26.26 21.57
CA TRP A 181 -6.76 26.48 20.16
C TRP A 181 -6.97 27.96 19.84
N LEU A 182 -6.38 28.42 18.75
CA LEU A 182 -6.68 29.73 18.17
C LEU A 182 -7.43 29.52 16.86
N HIS A 183 -8.67 29.97 16.79
CA HIS A 183 -9.38 30.10 15.52
C HIS A 183 -9.21 31.52 14.99
N MET A 184 -8.91 31.64 13.71
CA MET A 184 -8.71 32.91 13.04
C MET A 184 -9.67 33.02 11.87
N ASP A 185 -10.52 34.05 11.90
CA ASP A 185 -11.18 34.57 10.70
C ASP A 185 -10.37 35.75 10.18
N TYR A 186 -9.94 35.65 8.93
CA TYR A 186 -9.07 36.62 8.28
C TYR A 186 -9.22 36.54 6.77
N ASP A 187 -8.99 37.65 6.06
CA ASP A 187 -8.85 37.60 4.61
C ASP A 187 -7.47 37.06 4.27
N ASP A 188 -6.47 37.87 3.94
CA ASP A 188 -5.31 37.30 3.23
C ASP A 188 -4.28 36.55 4.12
N GLY A 189 -3.80 37.14 5.21
CA GLY A 189 -2.80 36.45 6.04
C GLY A 189 -2.56 37.04 7.42
N PHE A 190 -2.00 36.24 8.32
CA PHE A 190 -1.74 36.66 9.69
C PHE A 190 -0.51 36.00 10.32
N VAL A 191 -0.04 36.59 11.42
CA VAL A 191 0.89 35.95 12.37
C VAL A 191 0.42 36.23 13.79
N ALA A 192 0.28 35.17 14.60
CA ALA A 192 -0.15 35.25 15.99
C ALA A 192 1.01 34.96 16.96
N TYR A 193 0.96 35.61 18.12
CA TYR A 193 1.95 35.51 19.18
C TYR A 193 1.28 35.38 20.56
N LEU A 194 1.76 34.44 21.36
CA LEU A 194 1.39 34.28 22.77
C LEU A 194 2.57 34.67 23.65
N ASN A 195 2.37 35.66 24.52
CA ASN A 195 3.40 36.15 25.44
C ASN A 195 4.75 36.50 24.77
N GLY A 196 4.70 36.93 23.50
CA GLY A 196 5.86 37.34 22.70
C GLY A 196 6.48 36.26 21.83
N THR A 197 6.05 35.01 21.96
CA THR A 197 6.47 33.88 21.12
C THR A 197 5.44 33.67 20.02
N GLU A 198 5.90 33.42 18.79
CA GLU A 198 5.03 33.08 17.67
C GLU A 198 4.40 31.70 17.86
N ILE A 199 3.09 31.58 17.63
CA ILE A 199 2.34 30.34 17.88
C ILE A 199 1.75 29.74 16.60
N CYS A 200 1.31 30.57 15.66
CA CYS A 200 0.85 30.14 14.35
C CYS A 200 0.82 31.32 13.37
N ARG A 201 0.70 31.01 12.08
CA ARG A 201 0.56 31.98 10.98
C ARG A 201 -0.10 31.30 9.80
N SER A 202 -0.71 32.10 8.92
CA SER A 202 -1.15 31.67 7.60
C SER A 202 -0.96 32.81 6.60
N GLY A 203 -0.80 32.48 5.32
CA GLY A 203 -0.60 33.45 4.24
C GLY A 203 0.69 34.29 4.32
N MET A 204 1.59 34.02 5.28
CA MET A 204 2.65 34.95 5.69
C MET A 204 4.04 34.31 5.84
N GLY A 205 4.69 33.93 4.74
CA GLY A 205 6.08 33.43 4.76
C GLY A 205 6.28 32.16 5.64
N ILE A 206 7.53 31.77 5.88
CA ILE A 206 7.84 30.57 6.70
C ILE A 206 7.83 30.89 8.20
N ALA A 207 7.43 29.93 9.04
CA ALA A 207 7.38 30.09 10.50
C ALA A 207 8.70 30.64 11.07
N GLY A 208 8.61 31.60 11.99
CA GLY A 208 9.76 32.29 12.58
C GLY A 208 10.47 33.32 11.68
N SER A 209 10.10 33.45 10.39
CA SER A 209 10.62 34.52 9.54
C SER A 209 10.12 35.89 10.01
N LYS A 210 10.96 36.93 9.87
CA LYS A 210 10.53 38.30 10.13
C LYS A 210 9.46 38.70 9.11
N VAL A 211 8.33 39.20 9.60
CA VAL A 211 7.29 39.88 8.81
C VAL A 211 7.32 41.36 9.14
N VAL A 212 7.42 42.20 8.10
CA VAL A 212 7.41 43.66 8.24
C VAL A 212 6.01 44.22 8.00
N TRP A 213 5.69 45.37 8.59
CA TRP A 213 4.34 45.96 8.61
C TRP A 213 3.69 46.16 7.23
N ASN A 214 4.48 46.32 6.16
CA ASN A 214 4.00 46.57 4.80
C ASN A 214 4.21 45.38 3.85
N GLN A 215 4.40 44.17 4.39
CA GLN A 215 4.50 42.94 3.61
C GLN A 215 3.12 42.49 3.14
N SER A 216 3.02 42.07 1.88
CA SER A 216 1.82 41.45 1.31
C SER A 216 1.64 40.00 1.77
N ALA A 217 0.38 39.59 1.94
CA ALA A 217 -0.03 38.22 2.21
C ALA A 217 -0.42 37.45 0.93
N ALA A 218 -0.60 36.14 1.05
CA ALA A 218 -1.29 35.32 0.04
C ALA A 218 -2.80 35.57 0.10
N ASP A 219 -3.51 35.34 -1.00
CA ASP A 219 -4.98 35.54 -1.09
C ASP A 219 -5.72 34.50 -0.23
N HIS A 220 -6.62 34.96 0.64
CA HIS A 220 -7.53 34.15 1.46
C HIS A 220 -8.72 35.01 1.87
N GLU A 221 -9.85 34.40 2.22
CA GLU A 221 -11.12 35.10 2.47
C GLU A 221 -11.69 34.70 3.85
N ALA A 222 -12.23 35.66 4.60
CA ALA A 222 -12.88 35.40 5.86
C ALA A 222 -14.16 34.53 5.71
N ASN A 223 -14.44 33.71 6.72
CA ASN A 223 -15.48 32.68 6.70
C ASN A 223 -16.74 33.05 7.50
N ILE A 224 -16.63 33.77 8.62
CA ILE A 224 -17.76 33.95 9.55
C ILE A 224 -18.92 34.71 8.89
N TYR A 225 -18.64 35.72 8.06
CA TYR A 225 -19.71 36.48 7.39
C TYR A 225 -20.49 35.63 6.38
N ARG A 226 -19.90 34.54 5.90
CA ARG A 226 -20.48 33.57 4.97
C ARG A 226 -21.22 32.44 5.68
N GLY A 227 -21.21 32.44 7.02
CA GLY A 227 -21.77 31.36 7.84
C GLY A 227 -20.89 30.11 7.91
N ILE A 228 -19.60 30.25 7.58
CA ILE A 228 -18.60 29.18 7.61
C ILE A 228 -17.75 29.35 8.89
N GLU A 229 -17.26 28.24 9.44
CA GLU A 229 -16.37 28.26 10.61
C GLU A 229 -15.00 28.91 10.28
N PRO A 230 -14.42 29.72 11.18
CA PRO A 230 -13.07 30.25 11.01
C PRO A 230 -12.01 29.15 11.11
N GLU A 231 -10.84 29.35 10.48
CA GLU A 231 -9.77 28.35 10.46
C GLU A 231 -9.18 28.11 11.88
N GLY A 232 -9.16 26.85 12.32
CA GLY A 232 -8.67 26.45 13.63
C GLY A 232 -7.21 26.01 13.65
N PHE A 233 -6.44 26.52 14.61
CA PHE A 233 -5.04 26.16 14.83
C PHE A 233 -4.85 25.55 16.22
N ASP A 234 -4.42 24.28 16.27
CA ASP A 234 -3.97 23.65 17.52
C ASP A 234 -2.64 24.27 17.97
N ILE A 235 -2.69 25.00 19.07
CA ILE A 235 -1.53 25.63 19.69
C ILE A 235 -1.26 25.03 21.08
N SER A 236 -1.68 23.78 21.32
CA SER A 236 -1.50 23.06 22.58
C SER A 236 -0.02 22.90 22.96
N ALA A 237 0.88 22.80 21.98
CA ALA A 237 2.33 22.81 22.22
C ALA A 237 2.83 24.08 22.94
N PHE A 238 2.05 25.17 22.91
CA PHE A 238 2.38 26.46 23.51
C PHE A 238 1.71 26.69 24.88
N ILE A 239 0.99 25.71 25.44
CA ILE A 239 0.38 25.81 26.80
C ILE A 239 1.43 26.22 27.85
N GLY A 240 2.67 25.73 27.73
CA GLY A 240 3.77 26.07 28.63
C GLY A 240 4.17 27.56 28.62
N LEU A 241 3.70 28.35 27.65
CA LEU A 241 3.89 29.81 27.63
C LEU A 241 2.87 30.57 28.47
N LEU A 242 1.76 29.93 28.85
CA LEU A 242 0.71 30.57 29.64
C LEU A 242 1.14 30.80 31.09
N ASN A 243 0.70 31.93 31.64
CA ASN A 243 0.83 32.27 33.05
C ASN A 243 -0.54 32.18 33.72
N SER A 244 -0.58 31.75 34.99
CA SER A 244 -1.83 31.62 35.77
C SER A 244 -2.46 32.96 36.16
N SER A 245 -1.77 34.08 35.89
CA SER A 245 -2.27 35.43 36.11
C SER A 245 -2.63 36.09 34.78
N GLU A 246 -1.70 36.85 34.19
CA GLU A 246 -1.94 37.67 33.00
C GLU A 246 -1.17 37.16 31.79
N ASN A 247 -1.85 37.13 30.65
CA ASN A 247 -1.31 36.73 29.35
C ASN A 247 -1.63 37.80 28.30
N ILE A 248 -0.85 37.80 27.22
CA ILE A 248 -1.11 38.61 26.03
C ILE A 248 -1.18 37.72 24.79
N LEU A 249 -2.27 37.85 24.03
CA LEU A 249 -2.37 37.40 22.65
C LEU A 249 -2.16 38.63 21.75
N ALA A 250 -1.26 38.52 20.78
CA ALA A 250 -0.95 39.58 19.83
C ALA A 250 -1.01 39.02 18.42
N VAL A 251 -1.62 39.75 17.48
CA VAL A 251 -1.82 39.29 16.09
C VAL A 251 -1.49 40.44 15.15
N GLN A 252 -0.84 40.14 14.03
CA GLN A 252 -0.75 41.05 12.88
C GLN A 252 -1.48 40.38 11.71
N VAL A 253 -2.39 41.09 11.08
CA VAL A 253 -3.13 40.65 9.89
C VAL A 253 -2.71 41.54 8.73
N HIS A 254 -2.56 40.95 7.55
CA HIS A 254 -2.01 41.56 6.35
C HIS A 254 -2.88 41.25 5.15
N ASN A 255 -2.96 42.20 4.21
CA ASN A 255 -3.62 42.04 2.92
C ASN A 255 -2.61 41.71 1.80
N THR A 256 -3.11 41.25 0.66
CA THR A 256 -2.35 41.07 -0.60
C THR A 256 -1.76 42.39 -1.10
N GLY A 257 -2.39 43.52 -0.79
CA GLY A 257 -1.83 44.86 -1.01
C GLY A 257 -2.77 45.99 -0.67
N THR A 258 -2.35 47.24 -0.92
CA THR A 258 -3.17 48.44 -0.67
C THR A 258 -4.39 48.57 -1.60
N GLY A 259 -4.53 47.66 -2.57
CA GLY A 259 -5.67 47.61 -3.49
C GLY A 259 -6.76 46.63 -3.08
N SER A 260 -6.61 45.88 -1.97
CA SER A 260 -7.61 44.92 -1.51
C SER A 260 -8.96 45.58 -1.26
N SER A 261 -10.02 44.84 -1.56
CA SER A 261 -11.41 45.23 -1.34
C SER A 261 -11.84 45.16 0.12
N ASP A 262 -11.16 44.32 0.89
CA ASP A 262 -11.54 43.71 2.16
C ASP A 262 -10.33 43.69 3.11
N LEU A 263 -10.61 43.49 4.39
CA LEU A 263 -9.65 43.14 5.43
C LEU A 263 -10.47 42.75 6.65
N SER A 264 -10.29 41.55 7.17
CA SER A 264 -10.94 41.09 8.40
C SER A 264 -9.94 40.48 9.39
N ALA A 265 -10.18 40.70 10.69
CA ALA A 265 -9.32 40.23 11.76
C ALA A 265 -10.12 39.81 13.01
N ILE A 266 -10.41 38.51 13.11
CA ILE A 266 -11.23 37.93 14.17
C ILE A 266 -10.53 36.73 14.83
N PRO A 267 -9.68 36.97 15.83
CA PRO A 267 -9.13 35.92 16.68
C PRO A 267 -10.14 35.42 17.73
N ILE A 268 -10.29 34.10 17.82
CA ILE A 268 -11.06 33.38 18.85
C ILE A 268 -10.12 32.39 19.56
N LEU A 269 -9.85 32.62 20.85
CA LEU A 269 -8.97 31.76 21.66
C LEU A 269 -9.81 30.90 22.60
N THR A 270 -9.65 29.58 22.48
CA THR A 270 -10.41 28.58 23.22
C THR A 270 -9.48 27.67 24.00
N VAL A 271 -9.86 27.36 25.24
CA VAL A 271 -9.10 26.50 26.17
C VAL A 271 -9.90 25.25 26.44
N GLY A 272 -9.24 24.10 26.39
CA GLY A 272 -9.80 22.81 26.77
C GLY A 272 -9.26 22.35 28.12
N TYR A 273 -10.15 22.19 29.10
CA TYR A 273 -9.82 21.71 30.43
C TYR A 273 -10.08 20.20 30.56
N SER A 274 -9.09 19.46 31.06
CA SER A 274 -9.12 18.01 31.32
C SER A 274 -10.13 17.55 32.40
N GLY A 275 -11.01 18.44 32.86
CA GLY A 275 -12.05 18.15 33.85
C GLY A 275 -12.96 19.36 34.07
N LEU A 276 -14.02 19.17 34.85
CA LEU A 276 -14.99 20.23 35.11
C LEU A 276 -14.35 21.41 35.84
N VAL A 277 -14.46 22.59 35.24
CA VAL A 277 -14.05 23.87 35.81
C VAL A 277 -15.27 24.77 35.96
N ALA A 278 -15.39 25.44 37.10
CA ALA A 278 -16.50 26.34 37.41
C ALA A 278 -16.34 27.71 36.72
N ILE A 279 -16.15 27.70 35.40
CA ILE A 279 -15.96 28.89 34.57
C ILE A 279 -17.24 29.15 33.78
N ASN A 280 -17.77 30.37 33.88
CA ASN A 280 -18.94 30.81 33.12
C ASN A 280 -18.54 31.50 31.81
N ALA A 281 -17.86 30.77 30.93
CA ALA A 281 -17.48 31.23 29.60
C ALA A 281 -17.87 30.15 28.58
N PRO A 282 -19.03 30.27 27.90
CA PRO A 282 -19.44 29.26 26.93
C PRO A 282 -18.47 29.19 25.75
N LEU A 283 -18.55 28.12 24.98
CA LEU A 283 -17.92 28.07 23.67
C LEU A 283 -18.48 29.18 22.78
N SER A 284 -17.64 29.79 21.96
CA SER A 284 -18.10 30.75 20.95
C SER A 284 -19.10 30.08 20.02
N LYS A 285 -20.16 30.80 19.66
CA LYS A 285 -21.20 30.30 18.74
C LYS A 285 -20.74 30.17 17.28
N TYR A 286 -19.51 30.59 16.99
CA TYR A 286 -18.92 30.61 15.66
C TYR A 286 -17.98 29.42 15.41
N ILE A 287 -17.73 28.60 16.43
CA ILE A 287 -16.82 27.46 16.36
C ILE A 287 -17.47 26.21 16.96
N GLU A 288 -17.06 25.06 16.48
CA GLU A 288 -17.36 23.76 17.06
C GLU A 288 -16.03 23.11 17.47
N MET A 289 -15.93 22.68 18.72
CA MET A 289 -14.71 22.04 19.21
C MET A 289 -14.89 20.53 19.25
N PRO A 290 -13.90 19.75 18.79
CA PRO A 290 -13.97 18.29 18.87
C PRO A 290 -14.01 17.85 20.33
N THR A 291 -14.81 16.84 20.64
CA THR A 291 -14.76 16.22 21.97
C THR A 291 -13.67 15.16 21.96
N LEU A 292 -12.62 15.38 22.74
CA LEU A 292 -11.49 14.45 22.81
C LEU A 292 -11.78 13.32 23.79
N TYR A 293 -11.80 12.08 23.31
CA TYR A 293 -11.95 10.90 24.16
C TYR A 293 -10.71 10.01 24.03
N PRO A 294 -10.38 9.22 25.06
CA PRO A 294 -9.23 8.35 24.95
C PRO A 294 -9.50 7.22 23.94
N HIS A 295 -8.43 6.78 23.27
CA HIS A 295 -8.42 5.66 22.35
C HIS A 295 -7.67 4.47 22.96
N THR A 296 -8.30 3.30 22.97
CA THR A 296 -7.62 2.06 23.36
C THR A 296 -6.57 1.65 22.33
N ASN A 297 -5.69 0.73 22.72
CA ASN A 297 -4.74 0.05 21.84
C ASN A 297 -5.32 -1.21 21.15
N PHE A 298 -6.64 -1.40 21.22
CA PHE A 298 -7.37 -2.50 20.57
C PHE A 298 -8.65 -1.98 19.90
N LYS A 299 -9.21 -2.76 18.97
CA LYS A 299 -10.50 -2.47 18.30
C LYS A 299 -11.55 -3.49 18.70
N LEU A 300 -12.83 -3.17 18.53
CA LEU A 300 -13.89 -4.11 18.82
C LEU A 300 -14.09 -5.13 17.69
N SER A 301 -14.42 -6.37 18.06
CA SER A 301 -14.75 -7.45 17.13
C SER A 301 -16.19 -7.31 16.64
N SER A 302 -16.38 -7.36 15.32
CA SER A 302 -17.71 -7.36 14.67
C SER A 302 -18.47 -8.69 14.83
N GLU A 303 -17.76 -9.78 15.15
CA GLU A 303 -18.34 -11.11 15.40
C GLU A 303 -18.75 -11.30 16.88
N GLY A 304 -18.38 -10.34 17.73
CA GLY A 304 -18.58 -10.39 19.18
C GLY A 304 -17.34 -10.84 19.94
N GLU A 305 -17.21 -10.35 21.17
CA GLU A 305 -16.13 -10.70 22.10
C GLU A 305 -16.53 -10.42 23.55
N THR A 306 -15.56 -10.38 24.48
CA THR A 306 -15.81 -10.03 25.88
C THR A 306 -14.95 -8.84 26.29
N ILE A 307 -15.60 -7.75 26.71
CA ILE A 307 -14.94 -6.56 27.25
C ILE A 307 -15.05 -6.57 28.76
N SER A 308 -13.97 -6.23 29.46
CA SER A 308 -13.91 -6.19 30.92
C SER A 308 -13.32 -4.88 31.42
N ILE A 309 -13.87 -4.36 32.52
CA ILE A 309 -13.25 -3.33 33.36
C ILE A 309 -12.59 -4.03 34.54
N THR A 310 -11.27 -3.87 34.69
CA THR A 310 -10.49 -4.52 35.75
C THR A 310 -9.80 -3.47 36.60
N HIS A 311 -9.92 -3.55 37.92
CA HIS A 311 -9.14 -2.72 38.83
C HIS A 311 -7.66 -3.16 38.85
N LYS A 312 -6.72 -2.23 39.09
CA LYS A 312 -5.26 -2.45 39.07
C LYS A 312 -4.73 -3.60 39.93
N ASN A 313 -5.52 -4.08 40.89
CA ASN A 313 -5.22 -5.26 41.70
C ASN A 313 -5.61 -6.59 41.03
N GLY A 314 -6.09 -6.57 39.79
CA GLY A 314 -6.54 -7.73 39.01
C GLY A 314 -7.99 -8.16 39.24
N THR A 315 -8.78 -7.40 39.99
CA THR A 315 -10.21 -7.72 40.23
C THR A 315 -11.07 -7.19 39.08
N VAL A 316 -11.83 -8.07 38.41
CA VAL A 316 -12.83 -7.66 37.41
C VAL A 316 -13.99 -6.97 38.12
N ILE A 317 -14.31 -5.75 37.67
CA ILE A 317 -15.36 -4.89 38.21
C ILE A 317 -16.67 -5.10 37.45
N ASP A 318 -16.60 -5.08 36.13
CA ASP A 318 -17.71 -5.40 35.24
C ASP A 318 -17.18 -6.06 33.97
N SER A 319 -18.03 -6.84 33.29
CA SER A 319 -17.71 -7.45 32.01
C SER A 319 -18.97 -7.68 31.18
N VAL A 320 -18.84 -7.57 29.86
CA VAL A 320 -19.91 -7.88 28.91
C VAL A 320 -19.39 -8.76 27.80
N SER A 321 -20.15 -9.81 27.47
CA SER A 321 -19.98 -10.54 26.22
C SER A 321 -21.10 -10.14 25.26
N TYR A 322 -20.73 -9.79 24.03
CA TYR A 322 -21.68 -9.41 22.98
C TYR A 322 -21.46 -10.26 21.72
N GLY A 323 -22.46 -10.31 20.84
CA GLY A 323 -22.40 -11.03 19.57
C GLY A 323 -22.19 -10.08 18.39
N ILE A 324 -22.74 -10.41 17.22
CA ILE A 324 -22.77 -9.48 16.09
C ILE A 324 -23.62 -8.26 16.45
N ILE A 325 -23.01 -7.07 16.41
CA ILE A 325 -23.73 -5.79 16.48
C ILE A 325 -23.87 -5.27 15.05
N PRO A 326 -25.11 -5.11 14.54
CA PRO A 326 -25.32 -4.52 13.22
C PRO A 326 -24.74 -3.10 13.17
N ALA A 327 -24.23 -2.70 12.01
CA ALA A 327 -23.63 -1.37 11.87
C ALA A 327 -24.64 -0.24 12.12
N GLY A 328 -24.18 0.79 12.82
CA GLY A 328 -25.01 1.90 13.30
C GLY A 328 -25.89 1.54 14.51
N PHE A 329 -25.86 0.28 14.98
CA PHE A 329 -26.51 -0.13 16.23
C PHE A 329 -25.46 -0.23 17.33
N SER A 330 -25.87 -0.08 18.58
CA SER A 330 -25.03 -0.35 19.74
C SER A 330 -25.60 -1.48 20.58
N PHE A 331 -24.78 -2.04 21.47
CA PHE A 331 -25.22 -3.02 22.45
C PHE A 331 -25.04 -2.45 23.84
N GLY A 332 -26.10 -2.38 24.63
CA GLY A 332 -26.04 -1.72 25.93
C GLY A 332 -27.14 -2.13 26.90
N ARG A 333 -27.07 -1.54 28.10
CA ARG A 333 -27.97 -1.83 29.22
C ARG A 333 -29.28 -1.05 29.09
N ASN A 334 -30.39 -1.70 29.44
CA ASN A 334 -31.68 -1.03 29.54
C ASN A 334 -31.72 -0.14 30.80
N LYS A 335 -32.07 1.15 30.66
CA LYS A 335 -32.21 2.08 31.78
C LYS A 335 -33.19 1.62 32.87
N ASN A 336 -34.26 0.91 32.49
CA ASN A 336 -35.27 0.43 33.43
C ASN A 336 -34.86 -0.88 34.12
N SER A 337 -33.82 -1.56 33.62
CA SER A 337 -33.29 -2.80 34.19
C SER A 337 -31.83 -2.98 33.73
N ILE A 338 -30.88 -2.49 34.54
CA ILE A 338 -29.44 -2.53 34.21
C ILE A 338 -28.89 -3.95 33.98
N ALA A 339 -29.59 -4.98 34.46
CA ALA A 339 -29.25 -6.39 34.22
C ALA A 339 -29.67 -6.89 32.84
N GLN A 340 -30.58 -6.19 32.17
CA GLN A 340 -31.04 -6.51 30.82
C GLN A 340 -30.17 -5.80 29.79
N TRP A 341 -29.57 -6.59 28.89
CA TRP A 341 -28.83 -6.10 27.73
C TRP A 341 -29.65 -6.25 26.46
N GLY A 342 -29.38 -5.40 25.48
CA GLY A 342 -29.94 -5.51 24.15
C GLY A 342 -29.32 -4.54 23.16
N TYR A 343 -29.83 -4.56 21.94
CA TYR A 343 -29.36 -3.75 20.83
C TYR A 343 -30.20 -2.47 20.73
N PHE A 344 -29.56 -1.33 20.68
CA PHE A 344 -30.20 -0.06 20.38
C PHE A 344 -30.11 0.23 18.89
N GLN A 345 -31.27 0.50 18.29
CA GLN A 345 -31.32 1.04 16.93
C GLN A 345 -30.92 2.51 16.86
N GLU A 346 -31.15 3.24 17.96
CA GLU A 346 -30.77 4.63 18.14
C GLU A 346 -29.79 4.69 19.32
N PRO A 347 -28.47 4.60 19.05
CA PRO A 347 -27.42 4.59 20.07
C PRO A 347 -27.37 5.90 20.87
N THR A 348 -26.85 5.84 22.09
CA THR A 348 -26.86 6.98 23.03
C THR A 348 -25.49 7.35 23.62
N PRO A 349 -24.41 7.47 22.82
CA PRO A 349 -23.08 7.74 23.36
C PRO A 349 -23.01 9.09 24.10
N GLY A 350 -22.43 9.06 25.31
CA GLY A 350 -22.31 10.22 26.20
C GLY A 350 -23.62 10.63 26.88
N ALA A 351 -24.73 9.93 26.61
CA ALA A 351 -26.05 10.20 27.13
C ALA A 351 -26.58 9.04 27.97
N ILE A 352 -27.79 9.18 28.49
CA ILE A 352 -28.47 8.08 29.20
C ILE A 352 -29.21 7.23 28.15
N ASN A 353 -29.13 5.90 28.27
CA ASN A 353 -29.82 4.94 27.40
C ASN A 353 -31.34 4.99 27.54
N GLU A 354 -31.99 5.96 26.91
CA GLU A 354 -33.46 6.15 26.98
C GLU A 354 -34.23 5.47 25.84
N THR A 355 -33.53 4.97 24.81
CA THR A 355 -34.11 4.35 23.63
C THR A 355 -34.51 2.88 23.89
N ALA A 356 -35.38 2.33 23.04
CA ALA A 356 -35.84 0.94 23.22
C ALA A 356 -34.78 -0.05 22.72
N ILE A 357 -34.61 -1.18 23.45
CA ILE A 357 -33.73 -2.28 23.02
C ILE A 357 -34.51 -3.43 22.39
N THR A 358 -33.88 -4.10 21.43
CA THR A 358 -34.21 -5.48 21.04
C THR A 358 -33.24 -6.45 21.72
N THR A 359 -33.62 -7.73 21.88
CA THR A 359 -32.75 -8.70 22.58
C THR A 359 -32.08 -9.71 21.65
N GLU A 360 -32.48 -9.71 20.38
CA GLU A 360 -31.97 -10.62 19.34
C GLU A 360 -31.65 -9.83 18.07
N VAL A 361 -30.75 -10.38 17.26
CA VAL A 361 -30.48 -9.96 15.89
C VAL A 361 -30.83 -11.11 14.97
N VAL A 362 -31.56 -10.83 13.89
CA VAL A 362 -31.85 -11.83 12.86
C VAL A 362 -30.57 -12.16 12.09
N LYS A 363 -30.12 -13.42 12.20
CA LYS A 363 -28.86 -13.89 11.58
C LYS A 363 -29.07 -14.59 10.23
N SER A 364 -30.31 -14.80 9.82
CA SER A 364 -30.62 -15.51 8.58
C SER A 364 -30.17 -14.75 7.35
N GLU A 365 -29.52 -15.46 6.44
CA GLU A 365 -29.07 -14.93 5.15
C GLU A 365 -30.07 -15.30 4.05
N ILE A 366 -30.64 -14.28 3.41
CA ILE A 366 -31.62 -14.48 2.36
C ILE A 366 -30.92 -14.86 1.05
N GLN A 367 -31.33 -16.00 0.49
CA GLN A 367 -30.78 -16.56 -0.74
C GLN A 367 -31.77 -16.39 -1.89
N PHE A 368 -31.29 -15.89 -3.04
CA PHE A 368 -32.08 -15.70 -4.26
C PHE A 368 -31.96 -16.93 -5.15
N SER A 369 -33.08 -17.41 -5.71
CA SER A 369 -33.07 -18.60 -6.58
C SER A 369 -32.56 -18.35 -8.00
N ILE A 370 -32.30 -17.09 -8.38
CA ILE A 370 -31.78 -16.71 -9.71
C ILE A 370 -30.45 -16.00 -9.45
N GLY A 371 -29.35 -16.59 -9.91
CA GLY A 371 -28.01 -16.05 -9.70
C GLY A 371 -27.51 -15.17 -10.85
N GLU A 372 -28.16 -15.25 -12.02
CA GLU A 372 -27.76 -14.55 -13.23
C GLU A 372 -28.26 -13.09 -13.21
N MET A 373 -27.38 -12.15 -13.57
CA MET A 373 -27.76 -10.73 -13.71
C MET A 373 -28.51 -10.49 -15.04
N PHE A 374 -28.06 -11.09 -16.14
CA PHE A 374 -28.67 -10.92 -17.47
C PHE A 374 -29.69 -12.01 -17.77
N LEU A 375 -30.93 -11.60 -18.05
CA LEU A 375 -32.05 -12.50 -18.36
C LEU A 375 -32.62 -12.21 -19.75
N THR A 376 -32.90 -13.26 -20.51
CA THR A 376 -33.46 -13.16 -21.87
C THR A 376 -34.96 -13.38 -21.94
N ALA A 377 -35.57 -13.87 -20.85
CA ALA A 377 -37.00 -14.11 -20.72
C ALA A 377 -37.44 -13.94 -19.26
N PRO A 378 -38.72 -13.63 -18.99
CA PRO A 378 -39.22 -13.52 -17.63
C PRO A 378 -38.98 -14.78 -16.80
N ARG A 379 -38.65 -14.62 -15.51
CA ARG A 379 -38.41 -15.72 -14.56
C ARG A 379 -39.12 -15.48 -13.23
N GLN A 380 -39.33 -16.56 -12.49
CA GLN A 380 -39.91 -16.53 -11.15
C GLN A 380 -38.81 -16.62 -10.10
N LEU A 381 -38.54 -15.51 -9.41
CA LEU A 381 -37.61 -15.43 -8.31
C LEU A 381 -38.26 -15.96 -7.03
N THR A 382 -37.54 -16.80 -6.31
CA THR A 382 -37.93 -17.27 -4.98
C THR A 382 -36.82 -16.97 -3.98
N PHE A 383 -37.21 -16.79 -2.72
CA PHE A 383 -36.28 -16.61 -1.60
C PHE A 383 -36.23 -17.85 -0.72
N SER A 384 -35.06 -18.10 -0.14
CA SER A 384 -34.86 -19.10 0.91
C SER A 384 -33.90 -18.57 1.98
N GLY A 385 -33.62 -19.36 3.02
CA GLY A 385 -32.63 -19.02 4.04
C GLY A 385 -33.18 -18.39 5.33
N LYS A 386 -34.48 -18.05 5.40
CA LYS A 386 -35.11 -17.59 6.65
C LYS A 386 -35.24 -18.73 7.69
N ALA A 387 -35.13 -18.40 8.96
CA ALA A 387 -35.41 -19.33 10.06
C ALA A 387 -36.91 -19.39 10.40
N ASP A 388 -37.26 -20.27 11.33
CA ASP A 388 -38.61 -20.32 11.90
C ASP A 388 -38.94 -19.03 12.68
N GLY A 389 -40.19 -18.59 12.56
CA GLY A 389 -40.65 -17.32 13.16
C GLY A 389 -40.17 -16.04 12.48
N GLU A 390 -39.40 -16.15 11.38
CA GLU A 390 -38.97 -15.01 10.58
C GLU A 390 -39.82 -14.79 9.33
N GLU A 391 -39.94 -13.53 8.94
CA GLU A 391 -40.59 -13.06 7.73
C GLU A 391 -39.56 -12.44 6.78
N ILE A 392 -39.65 -12.71 5.48
CA ILE A 392 -38.83 -12.04 4.46
C ILE A 392 -39.64 -10.87 3.91
N ARG A 393 -39.08 -9.66 3.95
CA ARG A 393 -39.66 -8.49 3.27
C ARG A 393 -38.72 -8.00 2.19
N TYR A 394 -39.29 -7.43 1.14
CA TYR A 394 -38.53 -7.01 -0.02
C TYR A 394 -39.10 -5.74 -0.67
N THR A 395 -38.25 -5.08 -1.44
CA THR A 395 -38.57 -3.93 -2.28
C THR A 395 -38.19 -4.25 -3.73
N LEU A 396 -38.83 -3.56 -4.67
CA LEU A 396 -38.61 -3.73 -6.13
C LEU A 396 -38.12 -2.42 -6.80
N ASN A 397 -37.80 -1.42 -5.98
CA ASN A 397 -37.52 -0.04 -6.36
C ASN A 397 -36.22 0.48 -5.71
N SER A 398 -35.29 -0.42 -5.36
CA SER A 398 -33.99 -0.13 -4.71
C SER A 398 -34.01 0.44 -3.28
N ASP A 399 -35.17 0.79 -2.73
CA ASP A 399 -35.28 1.25 -1.34
C ASP A 399 -34.91 0.14 -0.34
N ASP A 400 -34.39 0.51 0.82
CA ASP A 400 -34.06 -0.44 1.87
C ASP A 400 -35.35 -1.10 2.42
N PRO A 401 -35.44 -2.45 2.50
CA PRO A 401 -36.61 -3.10 3.07
C PRO A 401 -36.75 -2.82 4.58
N ASP A 402 -37.95 -2.44 4.98
CA ASP A 402 -38.37 -2.17 6.36
C ASP A 402 -39.56 -3.05 6.79
N GLU A 403 -40.11 -2.84 7.98
CA GLU A 403 -41.26 -3.59 8.49
C GLU A 403 -42.56 -3.33 7.70
N THR A 404 -42.63 -2.22 6.94
CA THR A 404 -43.80 -1.85 6.14
C THR A 404 -43.72 -2.38 4.70
N SER A 405 -42.54 -2.82 4.29
CA SER A 405 -42.24 -3.37 2.96
C SER A 405 -43.00 -4.67 2.66
N ILE A 406 -43.00 -5.03 1.37
CA ILE A 406 -43.82 -6.14 0.85
C ILE A 406 -43.40 -7.46 1.51
N LEU A 407 -44.33 -8.10 2.19
CA LEU A 407 -44.13 -9.43 2.77
C LEU A 407 -44.07 -10.50 1.67
N TYR A 408 -43.00 -11.28 1.66
CA TYR A 408 -42.83 -12.40 0.72
C TYR A 408 -43.84 -13.52 1.00
N ARG A 409 -44.72 -13.80 0.02
CA ARG A 409 -45.76 -14.84 0.11
C ARG A 409 -45.68 -15.90 -0.99
N GLY A 410 -44.80 -15.74 -1.97
CA GLY A 410 -44.67 -16.61 -3.12
C GLY A 410 -43.73 -16.04 -4.18
N PRO A 411 -43.51 -16.74 -5.30
CA PRO A 411 -42.58 -16.31 -6.33
C PRO A 411 -42.84 -14.89 -6.87
N ILE A 412 -41.77 -14.16 -7.17
CA ILE A 412 -41.77 -12.81 -7.71
C ILE A 412 -41.42 -12.87 -9.19
N GLU A 413 -42.24 -12.30 -10.06
CA GLU A 413 -41.93 -12.24 -11.48
C GLU A 413 -40.88 -11.16 -11.78
N ILE A 414 -39.78 -11.58 -12.40
CA ILE A 414 -38.71 -10.72 -12.91
C ILE A 414 -38.86 -10.65 -14.43
N ASN A 415 -39.29 -9.51 -14.96
CA ASN A 415 -39.69 -9.37 -16.37
C ASN A 415 -39.17 -8.09 -17.07
N LYS A 416 -38.37 -7.29 -16.36
CA LYS A 416 -37.76 -6.04 -16.84
C LYS A 416 -36.51 -5.75 -16.02
N ASN A 417 -35.75 -4.73 -16.42
CA ASN A 417 -34.68 -4.21 -15.58
C ASN A 417 -35.24 -3.80 -14.23
N MET A 418 -34.75 -4.42 -13.17
CA MET A 418 -35.19 -4.12 -11.82
C MET A 418 -34.16 -4.57 -10.79
N VAL A 419 -34.26 -3.94 -9.63
CA VAL A 419 -33.50 -4.30 -8.44
C VAL A 419 -34.46 -4.93 -7.46
N VAL A 420 -34.03 -6.04 -6.86
CA VAL A 420 -34.76 -6.69 -5.78
C VAL A 420 -33.88 -6.66 -4.54
N ARG A 421 -34.34 -6.01 -3.48
CA ARG A 421 -33.66 -5.99 -2.18
C ARG A 421 -34.52 -6.71 -1.17
N ALA A 422 -33.93 -7.56 -0.35
CA ALA A 422 -34.65 -8.37 0.63
C ALA A 422 -33.93 -8.39 1.98
N ARG A 423 -34.71 -8.51 3.05
CA ARG A 423 -34.23 -8.57 4.44
C ARG A 423 -35.16 -9.45 5.28
N ALA A 424 -34.60 -10.15 6.25
CA ALA A 424 -35.36 -10.97 7.20
C ALA A 424 -35.74 -10.16 8.46
N PHE A 425 -36.96 -10.35 8.95
CA PHE A 425 -37.54 -9.69 10.12
C PHE A 425 -38.07 -10.72 11.12
N ARG A 426 -37.92 -10.42 12.42
CA ARG A 426 -38.58 -11.13 13.52
C ARG A 426 -39.10 -10.11 14.52
N PRO A 427 -40.36 -10.21 14.97
CA PRO A 427 -40.89 -9.31 15.99
C PRO A 427 -40.00 -9.25 17.25
N GLY A 428 -39.62 -8.05 17.67
CA GLY A 428 -38.78 -7.83 18.86
C GLY A 428 -37.27 -8.08 18.67
N ALA A 429 -36.83 -8.34 17.43
CA ALA A 429 -35.43 -8.51 17.06
C ALA A 429 -35.00 -7.44 16.06
N THR A 430 -33.71 -7.08 16.10
CA THR A 430 -33.10 -6.25 15.05
C THR A 430 -33.10 -7.01 13.72
N PRO A 431 -33.53 -6.39 12.61
CA PRO A 431 -33.66 -7.10 11.33
C PRO A 431 -32.31 -7.46 10.71
N GLY A 432 -32.28 -8.47 9.84
CA GLY A 432 -31.03 -9.11 9.34
C GLY A 432 -30.26 -8.27 8.33
N LYS A 433 -29.28 -8.82 7.61
CA LYS A 433 -28.59 -8.05 6.55
C LYS A 433 -29.53 -7.79 5.36
N ILE A 434 -29.37 -6.64 4.71
CA ILE A 434 -29.99 -6.40 3.40
C ILE A 434 -29.13 -7.12 2.35
N VAL A 435 -29.79 -7.86 1.48
CA VAL A 435 -29.19 -8.47 0.29
C VAL A 435 -29.88 -7.93 -0.95
N SER A 436 -29.10 -7.65 -1.99
CA SER A 436 -29.57 -6.99 -3.21
C SER A 436 -29.15 -7.77 -4.44
N GLN A 437 -30.05 -7.89 -5.42
CA GLN A 437 -29.71 -8.37 -6.75
C GLN A 437 -30.33 -7.51 -7.84
N THR A 438 -29.52 -7.20 -8.83
CA THR A 438 -29.92 -6.50 -10.05
C THR A 438 -30.20 -7.52 -11.16
N TYR A 439 -31.33 -7.34 -11.85
CA TYR A 439 -31.69 -8.13 -13.02
C TYR A 439 -31.85 -7.22 -14.24
N ILE A 440 -31.25 -7.62 -15.37
CA ILE A 440 -31.13 -6.81 -16.59
C ILE A 440 -31.63 -7.61 -17.80
N PHE A 441 -32.52 -6.98 -18.58
CA PHE A 441 -33.08 -7.44 -19.85
C PHE A 441 -32.54 -6.65 -21.05
N ASP A 442 -31.70 -5.65 -20.81
CA ASP A 442 -30.97 -4.97 -21.88
C ASP A 442 -30.05 -5.94 -22.64
N ALA A 443 -29.65 -5.54 -23.85
CA ALA A 443 -28.58 -6.24 -24.56
C ALA A 443 -27.32 -6.30 -23.69
N LYS A 444 -26.79 -7.51 -23.55
CA LYS A 444 -25.57 -7.78 -22.80
C LYS A 444 -24.40 -6.97 -23.37
N PRO A 445 -23.70 -6.17 -22.54
CA PRO A 445 -22.53 -5.41 -23.00
C PRO A 445 -21.34 -6.29 -23.40
N SER A 446 -20.44 -5.71 -24.18
CA SER A 446 -19.12 -6.25 -24.53
C SER A 446 -18.06 -6.07 -23.43
N LEU A 447 -18.35 -5.20 -22.45
CA LEU A 447 -17.52 -4.95 -21.27
C LEU A 447 -18.12 -5.61 -20.00
N PRO A 448 -17.30 -5.87 -18.97
CA PRO A 448 -17.79 -6.22 -17.64
C PRO A 448 -18.81 -5.20 -17.12
N VAL A 449 -19.73 -5.65 -16.28
CA VAL A 449 -20.78 -4.79 -15.71
C VAL A 449 -20.60 -4.67 -14.22
N VAL A 450 -20.67 -3.43 -13.72
CA VAL A 450 -20.79 -3.11 -12.29
C VAL A 450 -22.18 -2.56 -12.06
N ALA A 451 -22.92 -3.12 -11.10
CA ALA A 451 -24.20 -2.60 -10.65
C ALA A 451 -24.07 -2.08 -9.22
N ILE A 452 -24.46 -0.82 -9.02
CA ILE A 452 -24.58 -0.20 -7.70
C ILE A 452 -26.06 -0.05 -7.39
N THR A 453 -26.46 -0.51 -6.20
CA THR A 453 -27.81 -0.42 -5.67
C THR A 453 -27.78 0.26 -4.32
N THR A 454 -28.58 1.29 -4.11
CA THR A 454 -28.74 1.95 -2.81
C THR A 454 -30.16 2.49 -2.68
N ASP A 455 -30.56 2.83 -1.44
CA ASP A 455 -31.82 3.51 -1.19
C ASP A 455 -31.91 4.77 -2.05
N SER A 456 -33.09 5.03 -2.63
CA SER A 456 -33.28 6.16 -3.53
C SER A 456 -32.94 7.50 -2.86
N MET A 457 -33.19 7.64 -1.55
CA MET A 457 -32.91 8.88 -0.83
C MET A 457 -31.42 9.16 -0.69
N ASN A 458 -30.58 8.12 -0.59
CA ASN A 458 -29.12 8.29 -0.54
C ASN A 458 -28.56 9.02 -1.77
N LEU A 459 -29.22 8.93 -2.92
CA LEU A 459 -28.81 9.59 -4.15
C LEU A 459 -29.56 10.91 -4.38
N TRP A 460 -30.87 10.94 -4.12
CA TRP A 460 -31.75 11.97 -4.68
C TRP A 460 -32.45 12.85 -3.63
N ASP A 461 -32.26 12.58 -2.34
CA ASP A 461 -32.83 13.42 -1.29
C ASP A 461 -32.28 14.84 -1.33
N ASN A 462 -33.14 15.84 -1.12
CA ASN A 462 -32.77 17.24 -1.27
C ASN A 462 -31.73 17.70 -0.25
N GLU A 463 -31.78 17.15 0.95
CA GLU A 463 -30.93 17.57 2.06
C GLU A 463 -29.65 16.73 2.14
N THR A 464 -29.74 15.43 1.80
CA THR A 464 -28.66 14.47 2.09
C THR A 464 -28.26 13.58 0.91
N GLY A 465 -28.90 13.76 -0.25
CA GLY A 465 -28.69 12.94 -1.44
C GLY A 465 -27.40 13.32 -2.19
N ILE A 466 -26.51 12.34 -2.37
CA ILE A 466 -25.14 12.61 -2.86
C ILE A 466 -25.05 12.90 -4.36
N TYR A 467 -26.13 12.75 -5.15
CA TYR A 467 -26.08 12.94 -6.61
C TYR A 467 -26.64 14.29 -7.08
N ILE A 468 -27.26 15.05 -6.18
CA ILE A 468 -28.04 16.25 -6.51
C ILE A 468 -27.36 17.54 -6.06
N LEU A 469 -27.94 18.68 -6.44
CA LEU A 469 -27.44 19.99 -6.06
C LEU A 469 -27.74 20.33 -4.59
N GLY A 470 -28.93 19.98 -4.08
CA GLY A 470 -29.39 20.47 -2.78
C GLY A 470 -29.69 21.97 -2.79
N ASP A 471 -29.75 22.58 -1.61
CA ASP A 471 -30.22 23.96 -1.43
C ASP A 471 -29.09 25.01 -1.31
N SER A 472 -27.85 24.59 -1.02
CA SER A 472 -26.74 25.48 -0.62
C SER A 472 -25.71 25.74 -1.73
N TYR A 473 -26.04 25.49 -2.99
CA TYR A 473 -25.07 25.50 -4.08
C TYR A 473 -24.92 26.84 -4.80
N GLU A 474 -23.72 27.10 -5.30
CA GLU A 474 -23.42 28.22 -6.19
C GLU A 474 -23.92 27.97 -7.62
N ALA A 475 -24.50 28.98 -8.27
CA ALA A 475 -25.01 28.83 -9.64
C ALA A 475 -23.92 28.61 -10.70
N SER A 476 -22.69 29.04 -10.44
CA SER A 476 -21.55 28.85 -11.34
C SER A 476 -20.96 27.46 -11.20
N ASP A 477 -20.60 26.86 -12.33
CA ASP A 477 -19.79 25.64 -12.35
C ASP A 477 -18.50 25.84 -11.53
N PRO A 478 -18.11 24.88 -10.68
CA PRO A 478 -18.65 23.52 -10.57
C PRO A 478 -19.72 23.34 -9.46
N HIS A 479 -20.46 24.40 -9.14
CA HIS A 479 -21.51 24.47 -8.13
C HIS A 479 -21.03 24.13 -6.72
N TYR A 480 -20.02 24.83 -6.22
CA TYR A 480 -19.56 24.67 -4.83
C TYR A 480 -20.73 24.81 -3.85
N GLY A 481 -20.70 24.04 -2.75
CA GLY A 481 -21.81 23.96 -1.78
C GLY A 481 -22.96 23.05 -2.20
N ALA A 482 -22.91 22.43 -3.39
CA ALA A 482 -23.87 21.37 -3.73
C ALA A 482 -23.67 20.10 -2.89
N ASN A 483 -24.73 19.31 -2.67
CA ASN A 483 -24.65 18.06 -1.89
C ASN A 483 -23.56 17.09 -2.37
N TYR A 484 -23.23 17.06 -3.66
CA TYR A 484 -22.15 16.21 -4.17
C TYR A 484 -20.74 16.72 -3.83
N TRP A 485 -20.60 17.92 -3.24
CA TRP A 485 -19.35 18.41 -2.64
C TRP A 485 -19.15 17.89 -1.23
N GLU A 486 -20.23 17.51 -0.56
CA GLU A 486 -20.19 16.96 0.78
C GLU A 486 -19.45 15.62 0.81
N ASP A 487 -18.83 15.36 1.95
CA ASP A 487 -17.94 14.22 2.12
C ASP A 487 -18.68 12.94 2.58
N TRP A 488 -19.99 12.87 2.29
CA TRP A 488 -20.90 11.83 2.76
C TRP A 488 -20.66 10.48 2.08
N GLU A 489 -20.48 9.45 2.89
CA GLU A 489 -20.52 8.04 2.47
C GLU A 489 -21.93 7.49 2.71
N LYS A 490 -22.49 6.74 1.76
CA LYS A 490 -23.83 6.16 1.82
C LYS A 490 -23.78 4.64 1.68
N PRO A 491 -24.61 3.87 2.42
CA PRO A 491 -24.67 2.43 2.28
C PRO A 491 -25.22 2.02 0.90
N ALA A 492 -24.64 0.98 0.31
CA ALA A 492 -25.03 0.43 -0.98
C ALA A 492 -24.73 -1.07 -1.07
N GLY A 493 -25.22 -1.70 -2.13
CA GLY A 493 -24.76 -2.99 -2.63
C GLY A 493 -24.03 -2.80 -3.96
N ILE A 494 -22.96 -3.56 -4.15
CA ILE A 494 -22.20 -3.64 -5.40
C ILE A 494 -22.24 -5.07 -5.93
N GLU A 495 -22.46 -5.20 -7.23
CA GLU A 495 -22.38 -6.46 -7.96
C GLU A 495 -21.49 -6.26 -9.18
N MET A 496 -20.72 -7.28 -9.56
CA MET A 496 -19.95 -7.26 -10.81
C MET A 496 -20.14 -8.54 -11.60
N THR A 497 -20.15 -8.44 -12.94
CA THR A 497 -20.12 -9.59 -13.85
C THR A 497 -18.87 -9.62 -14.69
N GLY A 498 -18.48 -10.80 -15.16
CA GLY A 498 -17.53 -10.95 -16.26
C GLY A 498 -18.15 -10.53 -17.60
N ILE A 499 -17.33 -10.58 -18.67
CA ILE A 499 -17.81 -10.42 -20.06
C ILE A 499 -18.75 -11.55 -20.49
N ASP A 500 -18.73 -12.68 -19.77
CA ASP A 500 -19.64 -13.81 -19.95
C ASP A 500 -21.02 -13.55 -19.33
N GLY A 501 -21.19 -12.46 -18.56
CA GLY A 501 -22.43 -12.06 -17.90
C GLY A 501 -22.69 -12.81 -16.59
N ASN A 502 -21.78 -13.69 -16.18
CA ASN A 502 -21.86 -14.36 -14.90
C ASN A 502 -21.42 -13.42 -13.79
N ARG A 503 -22.16 -13.43 -12.68
CA ARG A 503 -21.86 -12.62 -11.50
C ARG A 503 -20.58 -13.15 -10.83
N ILE A 504 -19.60 -12.28 -10.68
CA ILE A 504 -18.31 -12.54 -10.02
C ILE A 504 -18.48 -12.41 -8.51
N PHE A 505 -19.12 -11.33 -8.05
CA PHE A 505 -19.43 -11.11 -6.65
C PHE A 505 -20.69 -10.24 -6.48
N SER A 506 -21.23 -10.25 -5.25
CA SER A 506 -22.28 -9.35 -4.76
C SER A 506 -22.03 -9.11 -3.27
N LEU A 507 -21.75 -7.86 -2.92
CA LEU A 507 -21.40 -7.46 -1.54
C LEU A 507 -22.11 -6.15 -1.20
N ASN A 508 -22.22 -5.88 0.09
CA ASN A 508 -22.56 -4.54 0.58
C ASN A 508 -21.30 -3.69 0.69
N CYS A 509 -21.43 -2.40 0.46
CA CYS A 509 -20.33 -1.44 0.42
C CYS A 509 -20.80 -0.02 0.79
N GLY A 510 -19.87 0.87 1.07
CA GLY A 510 -20.11 2.31 1.10
C GLY A 510 -19.84 2.93 -0.27
N ILE A 511 -20.61 3.94 -0.65
CA ILE A 511 -20.37 4.75 -1.84
C ILE A 511 -20.29 6.23 -1.50
N LYS A 512 -19.41 6.94 -2.20
CA LYS A 512 -19.18 8.37 -2.00
C LYS A 512 -18.81 9.04 -3.31
N ILE A 513 -19.19 10.29 -3.50
CA ILE A 513 -18.80 11.06 -4.68
C ILE A 513 -17.28 11.26 -4.69
N PHE A 514 -16.68 11.06 -5.86
CA PHE A 514 -15.23 11.19 -6.05
C PHE A 514 -14.87 12.27 -7.07
N GLY A 515 -13.71 12.90 -6.88
CA GLY A 515 -13.10 13.86 -7.80
C GLY A 515 -13.12 15.28 -7.24
N ALA A 516 -12.79 16.25 -8.09
CA ALA A 516 -12.90 17.69 -7.82
C ALA A 516 -13.88 18.31 -8.83
N TRP A 517 -13.38 19.04 -9.82
CA TRP A 517 -14.20 19.71 -10.84
C TRP A 517 -15.15 18.74 -11.59
N SER A 518 -14.75 17.48 -11.78
CA SER A 518 -15.57 16.45 -12.43
C SER A 518 -16.86 16.07 -11.67
N ARG A 519 -17.00 16.46 -10.39
CA ARG A 519 -18.20 16.24 -9.57
C ARG A 519 -19.45 16.88 -10.17
N MET A 520 -19.32 17.99 -10.90
CA MET A 520 -20.48 18.63 -11.54
C MET A 520 -21.07 17.79 -12.69
N ARG A 521 -20.29 16.89 -13.30
CA ARG A 521 -20.72 16.12 -14.48
C ARG A 521 -21.94 15.24 -14.18
N PRO A 522 -22.87 15.04 -15.13
CA PRO A 522 -24.09 14.26 -14.87
C PRO A 522 -23.82 12.80 -14.45
N GLN A 523 -22.87 12.12 -15.11
CA GLN A 523 -22.33 10.85 -14.61
C GLN A 523 -21.25 11.16 -13.56
N LYS A 524 -21.58 11.04 -12.27
CA LYS A 524 -20.62 11.23 -11.18
C LYS A 524 -19.62 10.08 -11.13
N SER A 525 -18.41 10.38 -10.67
CA SER A 525 -17.46 9.35 -10.23
C SER A 525 -17.80 8.91 -8.81
N LEU A 526 -17.58 7.64 -8.49
CA LEU A 526 -17.88 7.07 -7.17
C LEU A 526 -16.64 6.38 -6.59
N SER A 527 -16.27 6.73 -5.35
CA SER A 527 -15.45 5.82 -4.53
C SER A 527 -16.37 4.75 -3.95
N VAL A 528 -15.89 3.51 -3.93
CA VAL A 528 -16.56 2.36 -3.31
C VAL A 528 -15.65 1.86 -2.21
N PHE A 529 -16.21 1.68 -1.01
CA PHE A 529 -15.50 1.24 0.18
C PHE A 529 -16.05 -0.08 0.69
N PHE A 530 -15.17 -1.04 0.95
CA PHE A 530 -15.48 -2.28 1.63
C PHE A 530 -15.05 -2.09 3.08
N ARG A 531 -16.01 -2.14 4.00
CA ARG A 531 -15.79 -1.88 5.43
C ARG A 531 -16.67 -2.82 6.23
N LYS A 532 -16.21 -3.16 7.44
CA LYS A 532 -16.94 -4.03 8.37
C LYS A 532 -18.37 -3.57 8.61
N GLU A 533 -18.60 -2.26 8.63
CA GLU A 533 -19.93 -1.67 8.82
C GLU A 533 -20.93 -2.03 7.69
N TYR A 534 -20.48 -2.38 6.49
CA TYR A 534 -21.38 -2.82 5.42
C TYR A 534 -21.52 -4.34 5.36
N GLY A 535 -20.56 -5.08 5.93
CA GLY A 535 -20.59 -6.54 6.05
C GLY A 535 -19.20 -7.14 5.95
N ASP A 536 -18.45 -6.76 4.93
CA ASP A 536 -17.13 -7.31 4.63
C ASP A 536 -16.05 -6.20 4.65
N PRO A 537 -14.94 -6.38 5.38
CA PRO A 537 -13.88 -5.37 5.50
C PRO A 537 -13.07 -5.14 4.22
N ALA A 538 -13.17 -6.04 3.26
CA ALA A 538 -12.49 -6.00 1.98
C ALA A 538 -13.24 -6.90 0.98
N LEU A 539 -13.09 -6.62 -0.32
CA LEU A 539 -13.36 -7.60 -1.36
C LEU A 539 -12.18 -8.55 -1.43
N GLU A 540 -12.40 -9.83 -1.14
CA GLU A 540 -11.35 -10.85 -1.10
C GLU A 540 -11.46 -11.87 -2.24
N GLY A 541 -10.32 -12.37 -2.70
CA GLY A 541 -10.23 -13.46 -3.68
C GLY A 541 -10.68 -13.12 -5.10
N VAL A 542 -10.79 -11.84 -5.47
CA VAL A 542 -11.25 -11.40 -6.79
C VAL A 542 -10.21 -10.49 -7.44
N GLN A 543 -9.68 -10.91 -8.61
CA GLN A 543 -8.81 -10.06 -9.42
C GLN A 543 -9.63 -9.07 -10.25
N LEU A 544 -9.69 -7.82 -9.81
CA LEU A 544 -10.43 -6.76 -10.51
C LEU A 544 -9.71 -6.22 -11.75
N PHE A 545 -8.38 -6.17 -11.72
CA PHE A 545 -7.56 -5.56 -12.77
C PHE A 545 -6.64 -6.60 -13.40
N LYS A 546 -6.68 -6.75 -14.72
CA LYS A 546 -5.83 -7.74 -15.42
C LYS A 546 -4.36 -7.39 -15.40
N SER A 547 -4.03 -6.10 -15.28
CA SER A 547 -2.66 -5.60 -15.27
C SER A 547 -1.91 -5.88 -13.96
N LYS A 548 -2.59 -6.27 -12.89
CA LYS A 548 -1.98 -6.53 -11.57
C LYS A 548 -2.49 -7.83 -10.95
N PRO A 549 -1.64 -8.64 -10.31
CA PRO A 549 -2.05 -9.87 -9.64
C PRO A 549 -2.61 -9.61 -8.22
N ILE A 550 -3.39 -8.54 -8.03
CA ILE A 550 -3.96 -8.15 -6.73
C ILE A 550 -5.40 -8.65 -6.64
N THR A 551 -5.75 -9.30 -5.52
CA THR A 551 -7.06 -9.95 -5.31
C THR A 551 -7.80 -9.49 -4.06
N SER A 552 -7.22 -8.57 -3.28
CA SER A 552 -7.84 -7.98 -2.09
C SER A 552 -7.94 -6.47 -2.27
N PHE A 553 -9.12 -5.91 -2.02
CA PHE A 553 -9.37 -4.47 -2.16
C PHE A 553 -10.26 -3.96 -1.03
N LYS A 554 -9.78 -2.95 -0.28
CA LYS A 554 -10.62 -2.20 0.69
C LYS A 554 -11.36 -1.04 0.04
N SER A 555 -10.91 -0.58 -1.12
CA SER A 555 -11.61 0.47 -1.88
C SER A 555 -11.23 0.47 -3.35
N VAL A 556 -12.14 0.97 -4.19
CA VAL A 556 -11.94 1.20 -5.63
C VAL A 556 -12.67 2.46 -6.07
N VAL A 557 -12.39 2.95 -7.29
CA VAL A 557 -13.04 4.12 -7.87
C VAL A 557 -13.69 3.76 -9.21
N LEU A 558 -14.94 4.16 -9.39
CA LEU A 558 -15.61 4.23 -10.69
C LEU A 558 -15.47 5.67 -11.21
N ARG A 559 -14.48 5.92 -12.07
CA ARG A 559 -14.12 7.27 -12.57
C ARG A 559 -14.81 7.58 -13.91
N ASN A 560 -15.47 8.72 -14.00
CA ASN A 560 -16.22 9.18 -15.17
C ASN A 560 -15.36 9.71 -16.34
N ALA A 561 -14.04 9.57 -16.25
CA ALA A 561 -13.00 10.06 -17.18
C ALA A 561 -12.63 11.55 -17.10
N GLY A 562 -13.04 12.30 -16.07
CA GLY A 562 -12.46 13.62 -15.79
C GLY A 562 -12.63 14.63 -16.93
N ASN A 563 -11.54 15.24 -17.39
CA ASN A 563 -11.51 16.16 -18.52
C ASN A 563 -11.77 15.46 -19.87
N ASP A 564 -11.51 14.16 -19.97
CA ASP A 564 -11.78 13.31 -21.14
C ASP A 564 -13.24 12.81 -21.22
N TYR A 565 -14.11 13.26 -20.30
CA TYR A 565 -15.54 12.88 -20.22
C TYR A 565 -16.26 13.00 -21.56
N ASP A 566 -16.04 14.10 -22.29
CA ASP A 566 -16.73 14.42 -23.55
C ASP A 566 -16.06 13.83 -24.80
N TYR A 567 -15.03 13.00 -24.64
CA TYR A 567 -14.13 12.57 -25.73
C TYR A 567 -14.06 11.04 -25.85
N VAL A 568 -12.87 10.45 -25.65
CA VAL A 568 -12.65 8.99 -25.80
C VAL A 568 -12.92 8.24 -24.50
N ARG A 569 -12.86 8.92 -23.36
CA ARG A 569 -13.16 8.45 -22.02
C ARG A 569 -12.23 7.37 -21.45
N TYR A 570 -11.16 7.01 -22.15
CA TYR A 570 -10.16 6.03 -21.69
C TYR A 570 -8.73 6.59 -21.66
N ARG A 571 -8.53 7.88 -21.96
CA ARG A 571 -7.22 8.50 -22.16
C ARG A 571 -6.27 8.35 -20.97
N ASP A 572 -6.78 8.61 -19.76
CA ASP A 572 -6.01 8.44 -18.53
C ASP A 572 -5.68 6.97 -18.21
N GLY A 573 -6.61 6.05 -18.49
CA GLY A 573 -6.35 4.60 -18.37
C GLY A 573 -5.31 4.09 -19.38
N MET A 574 -5.35 4.62 -20.61
CA MET A 574 -4.36 4.30 -21.64
C MET A 574 -2.96 4.75 -21.25
N MET A 575 -2.83 5.97 -20.72
CA MET A 575 -1.53 6.51 -20.32
C MET A 575 -0.89 5.73 -19.17
N THR A 576 -1.68 5.34 -18.17
CA THR A 576 -1.19 4.51 -17.05
C THR A 576 -0.86 3.09 -17.53
N ASP A 577 -1.72 2.46 -18.36
CA ASP A 577 -1.43 1.12 -18.91
C ASP A 577 -0.21 1.09 -19.83
N LEU A 578 0.06 2.18 -20.57
CA LEU A 578 1.23 2.31 -21.45
C LEU A 578 2.56 2.22 -20.70
N VAL A 579 2.61 2.65 -19.44
CA VAL A 579 3.84 2.71 -18.63
C VAL A 579 3.84 1.71 -17.48
N LYS A 580 2.94 0.73 -17.48
CA LYS A 580 2.80 -0.25 -16.38
C LYS A 580 4.03 -1.12 -16.14
N ASP A 581 4.85 -1.32 -17.17
CA ASP A 581 6.08 -2.11 -17.09
C ASP A 581 7.32 -1.25 -16.77
N MET A 582 7.13 0.05 -16.55
CA MET A 582 8.17 0.98 -16.08
C MET A 582 8.17 1.06 -14.54
N ASP A 583 9.19 1.69 -13.94
CA ASP A 583 9.27 1.88 -12.49
C ASP A 583 8.38 3.06 -12.06
N SER A 584 7.10 3.01 -12.39
CA SER A 584 6.12 4.06 -12.14
C SER A 584 5.02 3.55 -11.24
N ASP A 585 4.69 4.32 -10.19
CA ASP A 585 3.52 4.02 -9.39
C ASP A 585 2.29 4.55 -10.13
N ILE A 586 1.38 3.66 -10.49
CA ILE A 586 0.22 3.95 -11.35
C ILE A 586 -1.05 3.28 -10.83
N GLN A 587 -2.20 3.91 -11.11
CA GLN A 587 -3.50 3.26 -10.92
C GLN A 587 -3.75 2.24 -12.04
N ALA A 588 -4.09 1.01 -11.67
CA ALA A 588 -4.66 0.06 -12.62
C ALA A 588 -6.05 0.52 -13.10
N PHE A 589 -6.44 0.03 -14.27
CA PHE A 589 -7.62 0.47 -15.01
C PHE A 589 -8.32 -0.71 -15.71
N GLU A 590 -9.65 -0.76 -15.61
CA GLU A 590 -10.51 -1.58 -16.48
C GLU A 590 -11.74 -0.77 -16.94
N PRO A 591 -12.10 -0.77 -18.23
CA PRO A 591 -13.35 -0.17 -18.69
C PRO A 591 -14.54 -1.08 -18.38
N VAL A 592 -15.60 -0.52 -17.79
CA VAL A 592 -16.80 -1.26 -17.37
C VAL A 592 -18.09 -0.51 -17.74
N ILE A 593 -19.23 -1.20 -17.70
CA ILE A 593 -20.55 -0.57 -17.76
C ILE A 593 -21.12 -0.43 -16.36
N LEU A 594 -21.59 0.77 -16.01
CA LEU A 594 -22.29 1.01 -14.75
C LEU A 594 -23.81 0.89 -14.94
N TYR A 595 -24.45 0.14 -14.04
CA TYR A 595 -25.88 0.24 -13.74
C TYR A 595 -26.06 0.86 -12.35
N LEU A 596 -26.90 1.88 -12.23
CA LEU A 596 -27.21 2.54 -10.95
C LEU A 596 -28.70 2.37 -10.66
N ASN A 597 -29.03 1.72 -9.54
CA ASN A 597 -30.39 1.33 -9.16
C ASN A 597 -31.16 0.66 -10.33
N GLY A 598 -30.49 -0.29 -11.01
CA GLY A 598 -31.04 -1.07 -12.12
C GLY A 598 -31.17 -0.32 -13.44
N LYS A 599 -30.73 0.95 -13.53
CA LYS A 599 -30.77 1.75 -14.77
C LYS A 599 -29.38 1.80 -15.40
N TYR A 600 -29.32 1.65 -16.73
CA TYR A 600 -28.09 1.84 -17.49
C TYR A 600 -27.55 3.26 -17.26
N TRP A 601 -26.32 3.34 -16.73
CA TRP A 601 -25.62 4.58 -16.41
C TRP A 601 -24.45 4.85 -17.36
N GLY A 602 -24.08 3.86 -18.18
CA GLY A 602 -23.10 4.01 -19.25
C GLY A 602 -21.70 3.51 -18.91
N HIS A 603 -20.81 3.56 -19.90
CA HIS A 603 -19.38 3.33 -19.74
C HIS A 603 -18.80 4.16 -18.57
N ILE A 604 -17.94 3.56 -17.76
CA ILE A 604 -17.18 4.20 -16.70
C ILE A 604 -15.87 3.41 -16.48
N ASN A 605 -14.86 4.05 -15.91
CA ASN A 605 -13.56 3.41 -15.69
C ASN A 605 -13.45 2.89 -14.26
N LEU A 606 -13.31 1.58 -14.06
CA LEU A 606 -12.89 1.03 -12.77
C LEU A 606 -11.40 1.33 -12.58
N ARG A 607 -11.03 1.85 -11.41
CA ARG A 607 -9.67 2.29 -11.06
C ARG A 607 -9.32 1.89 -9.63
N GLU A 608 -8.05 1.62 -9.37
CA GLU A 608 -7.55 1.59 -8.00
C GLU A 608 -7.73 2.97 -7.34
N LYS A 609 -8.06 2.98 -6.04
CA LYS A 609 -8.08 4.22 -5.25
C LYS A 609 -6.68 4.45 -4.68
N ILE A 610 -6.04 5.57 -4.98
CA ILE A 610 -4.72 5.89 -4.40
C ILE A 610 -4.93 6.39 -2.98
N ASN A 611 -4.46 5.60 -2.02
CA ASN A 611 -4.43 5.88 -0.59
C ASN A 611 -3.43 4.91 0.07
N GLU A 612 -3.34 4.92 1.40
CA GLU A 612 -2.53 4.01 2.20
C GLU A 612 -2.76 2.52 1.88
N ASN A 613 -4.01 2.12 1.63
CA ASN A 613 -4.36 0.75 1.27
C ASN A 613 -3.87 0.33 -0.14
N TYR A 614 -3.80 1.27 -1.08
CA TYR A 614 -3.14 1.04 -2.37
C TYR A 614 -1.65 0.76 -2.17
N LEU A 615 -0.99 1.52 -1.28
CA LEU A 615 0.43 1.32 -0.99
C LEU A 615 0.69 -0.02 -0.30
N GLU A 616 -0.16 -0.41 0.64
CA GLU A 616 -0.14 -1.75 1.25
C GLU A 616 -0.20 -2.84 0.16
N SER A 617 -1.16 -2.74 -0.75
CA SER A 617 -1.39 -3.77 -1.78
C SER A 617 -0.33 -3.81 -2.87
N ASN A 618 0.23 -2.65 -3.25
CA ASN A 618 1.18 -2.53 -4.37
C ASN A 618 2.65 -2.59 -3.93
N HIS A 619 2.95 -2.23 -2.68
CA HIS A 619 4.32 -2.11 -2.18
C HIS A 619 4.58 -2.90 -0.89
N GLY A 620 3.56 -3.51 -0.29
CA GLY A 620 3.71 -4.29 0.95
C GLY A 620 4.12 -3.45 2.15
N VAL A 621 3.78 -2.16 2.16
CA VAL A 621 4.08 -1.24 3.28
C VAL A 621 2.94 -1.24 4.31
N ASP A 622 3.27 -0.90 5.55
CA ASP A 622 2.30 -0.73 6.62
C ASP A 622 1.48 0.56 6.36
N PRO A 623 0.16 0.47 6.16
CA PRO A 623 -0.68 1.63 5.82
C PRO A 623 -0.73 2.69 6.92
N GLU A 624 -0.38 2.37 8.17
CA GLU A 624 -0.31 3.33 9.28
C GLU A 624 1.07 4.01 9.40
N LYS A 625 2.04 3.64 8.55
CA LYS A 625 3.43 4.13 8.58
C LYS A 625 3.91 4.60 7.22
N VAL A 626 3.11 5.46 6.58
CA VAL A 626 3.44 6.11 5.31
C VAL A 626 3.26 7.62 5.42
N ASP A 627 4.07 8.36 4.67
CA ASP A 627 3.78 9.76 4.36
C ASP A 627 3.25 9.82 2.93
N ILE A 628 2.13 10.52 2.71
CA ILE A 628 1.57 10.79 1.39
C ILE A 628 1.37 12.29 1.28
N LEU A 629 1.97 12.89 0.25
CA LEU A 629 1.91 14.31 -0.02
C LEU A 629 1.31 14.57 -1.41
N GLU A 630 0.67 15.72 -1.56
CA GLU A 630 0.21 16.21 -2.86
C GLU A 630 0.56 17.68 -3.08
N GLY A 631 0.56 18.09 -4.35
CA GLY A 631 0.90 19.46 -4.75
C GLY A 631 2.20 19.96 -4.10
N ASN A 632 2.12 21.13 -3.44
CA ASN A 632 3.25 21.77 -2.77
C ASN A 632 3.47 21.24 -1.34
N ALA A 633 3.68 19.93 -1.20
CA ALA A 633 3.92 19.24 0.07
C ALA A 633 2.76 19.35 1.07
N VAL A 634 1.53 19.42 0.54
CA VAL A 634 0.30 19.32 1.32
C VAL A 634 0.20 17.89 1.83
N VAL A 635 0.01 17.74 3.13
CA VAL A 635 -0.10 16.43 3.78
C VAL A 635 -1.46 15.82 3.45
N VAL A 636 -1.43 14.61 2.90
CA VAL A 636 -2.61 13.74 2.77
C VAL A 636 -2.62 12.71 3.90
N GLU A 637 -1.46 12.14 4.21
CA GLU A 637 -1.24 11.18 5.30
C GLU A 637 0.18 11.36 5.86
N GLY A 638 0.39 11.11 7.15
CA GLY A 638 1.71 11.21 7.80
C GLY A 638 2.23 12.65 7.96
N GLY A 639 3.50 12.89 7.60
CA GLY A 639 4.17 14.20 7.74
C GLY A 639 4.94 14.64 6.49
N ASN A 640 5.33 15.92 6.43
CA ASN A 640 6.08 16.49 5.30
C ASN A 640 7.51 16.94 5.64
N GLU A 641 7.95 16.76 6.88
CA GLU A 641 9.20 17.32 7.41
C GLU A 641 10.41 16.83 6.61
N ASN A 642 10.47 15.53 6.33
CA ASN A 642 11.57 14.95 5.58
C ASN A 642 11.64 15.47 4.13
N TYR A 643 10.50 15.69 3.48
CA TYR A 643 10.49 16.27 2.14
C TYR A 643 10.98 17.72 2.17
N LEU A 644 10.52 18.51 3.14
CA LEU A 644 10.94 19.90 3.31
C LEU A 644 12.43 20.02 3.61
N GLU A 645 13.03 19.07 4.33
CA GLU A 645 14.49 18.99 4.52
C GLU A 645 15.25 18.82 3.20
N ILE A 646 14.73 17.99 2.28
CA ILE A 646 15.31 17.84 0.93
C ILE A 646 15.22 19.17 0.18
N ILE A 647 14.05 19.83 0.21
CA ILE A 647 13.83 21.10 -0.47
C ILE A 647 14.73 22.21 0.10
N ASP A 648 14.89 22.29 1.43
CA ASP A 648 15.81 23.23 2.08
C ASP A 648 17.27 22.95 1.69
N PHE A 649 17.66 21.67 1.66
CA PHE A 649 19.01 21.25 1.28
C PHE A 649 19.36 21.68 -0.16
N ILE A 650 18.50 21.42 -1.14
CA ILE A 650 18.76 21.77 -2.56
C ILE A 650 18.69 23.28 -2.84
N ASN A 651 18.03 24.05 -1.97
CA ASN A 651 18.04 25.51 -2.03
C ASN A 651 19.37 26.09 -1.51
N LYS A 652 19.97 25.45 -0.51
CA LYS A 652 21.25 25.88 0.10
C LYS A 652 22.49 25.31 -0.59
N ASN A 653 22.36 24.21 -1.33
CA ASN A 653 23.48 23.47 -1.89
C ASN A 653 23.30 23.21 -3.40
N SER A 654 24.35 23.42 -4.20
CA SER A 654 24.31 23.06 -5.63
C SER A 654 24.46 21.56 -5.84
N LEU A 655 23.62 20.98 -6.69
CA LEU A 655 23.69 19.55 -7.06
C LEU A 655 24.65 19.28 -8.23
N THR A 656 25.33 20.31 -8.74
CA THR A 656 26.50 20.10 -9.63
C THR A 656 27.60 19.29 -8.96
N SER A 657 27.67 19.31 -7.62
CA SER A 657 28.52 18.42 -6.81
C SER A 657 27.89 17.05 -6.64
N ASN A 658 28.61 15.99 -7.01
CA ASN A 658 28.15 14.61 -6.81
C ASN A 658 27.87 14.29 -5.34
N ALA A 659 28.67 14.81 -4.40
CA ALA A 659 28.44 14.56 -2.97
C ALA A 659 27.07 15.11 -2.51
N ASN A 660 26.66 16.27 -3.00
CA ASN A 660 25.36 16.86 -2.68
C ASN A 660 24.22 16.11 -3.38
N TYR A 661 24.44 15.69 -4.63
CA TYR A 661 23.50 14.83 -5.34
C TYR A 661 23.23 13.53 -4.57
N GLU A 662 24.26 12.86 -4.05
CA GLU A 662 24.10 11.61 -3.30
C GLU A 662 23.29 11.80 -2.00
N VAL A 663 23.35 12.96 -1.35
CA VAL A 663 22.50 13.27 -0.18
C VAL A 663 21.01 13.22 -0.56
N VAL A 664 20.66 13.73 -1.74
CA VAL A 664 19.28 13.73 -2.25
C VAL A 664 18.89 12.36 -2.79
N ALA A 665 19.76 11.70 -3.56
CA ALA A 665 19.53 10.39 -4.16
C ALA A 665 19.36 9.26 -3.13
N ASN A 666 19.85 9.45 -1.89
CA ASN A 666 19.61 8.53 -0.79
C ASN A 666 18.22 8.66 -0.16
N GLN A 667 17.50 9.75 -0.43
CA GLN A 667 16.16 10.02 0.13
C GLN A 667 15.05 9.89 -0.92
N ILE A 668 15.40 9.77 -2.20
CA ILE A 668 14.47 9.68 -3.32
C ILE A 668 14.80 8.45 -4.15
N ASP A 669 13.76 7.76 -4.61
CA ASP A 669 13.93 6.74 -5.64
C ASP A 669 14.15 7.41 -7.00
N ILE A 670 15.43 7.54 -7.39
CA ILE A 670 15.83 8.22 -8.62
C ILE A 670 15.29 7.53 -9.87
N SER A 671 15.17 6.20 -9.86
CA SER A 671 14.66 5.44 -11.01
C SER A 671 13.19 5.78 -11.24
N ASN A 672 12.37 5.67 -10.19
CA ASN A 672 10.98 6.04 -10.24
C ASN A 672 10.75 7.51 -10.59
N TYR A 673 11.53 8.42 -10.01
CA TYR A 673 11.40 9.85 -10.32
C TYR A 673 11.71 10.16 -11.78
N ILE A 674 12.73 9.51 -12.36
CA ILE A 674 13.04 9.66 -13.79
C ILE A 674 11.89 9.17 -14.66
N ASP A 675 11.35 7.98 -14.37
CA ASP A 675 10.25 7.37 -15.14
C ASP A 675 8.95 8.20 -15.03
N TYR A 676 8.64 8.73 -13.85
CA TYR A 676 7.54 9.69 -13.65
C TYR A 676 7.75 10.95 -14.52
N MET A 677 8.89 11.62 -14.39
CA MET A 677 9.17 12.88 -15.09
C MET A 677 9.13 12.73 -16.61
N LEU A 678 9.78 11.69 -17.16
CA LEU A 678 9.83 11.49 -18.61
C LEU A 678 8.46 11.10 -19.17
N SER A 679 7.63 10.39 -18.40
CA SER A 679 6.29 10.00 -18.83
C SER A 679 5.37 11.21 -18.89
N MET A 680 5.34 12.05 -17.84
CA MET A 680 4.55 13.29 -17.83
C MET A 680 4.96 14.25 -18.96
N ILE A 681 6.26 14.35 -19.23
CA ILE A 681 6.79 15.13 -20.37
C ILE A 681 6.39 14.50 -21.71
N TYR A 682 6.47 13.17 -21.86
CA TYR A 682 6.09 12.49 -23.11
C TYR A 682 4.60 12.66 -23.40
N PHE A 683 3.74 12.47 -22.39
CA PHE A 683 2.29 12.58 -22.48
C PHE A 683 1.80 13.98 -22.82
N ASP A 684 2.65 14.98 -22.56
CA ASP A 684 2.25 16.39 -22.57
C ASP A 684 1.05 16.64 -21.66
N ASN A 685 1.09 16.14 -20.43
CA ASN A 685 0.05 16.46 -19.46
C ASN A 685 0.16 17.96 -19.12
N ARG A 686 -0.86 18.75 -19.50
CA ARG A 686 -0.86 20.20 -19.37
C ARG A 686 -1.45 20.73 -18.06
N ASP A 687 -2.04 19.86 -17.24
CA ASP A 687 -2.46 20.21 -15.87
C ASP A 687 -1.32 20.02 -14.86
N TRP A 688 -0.33 19.20 -15.22
CA TRP A 688 0.96 19.06 -14.54
C TRP A 688 1.94 20.15 -14.99
N PRO A 689 2.90 20.61 -14.16
CA PRO A 689 3.24 20.17 -12.79
C PRO A 689 2.59 20.97 -11.64
N GLY A 690 1.84 22.04 -11.91
CA GLY A 690 1.20 22.81 -10.84
C GLY A 690 0.06 22.07 -10.15
N ASN A 691 -0.50 21.05 -10.82
CA ASN A 691 -1.51 20.14 -10.33
C ASN A 691 -1.10 18.68 -10.66
N ASN A 692 -1.87 17.70 -10.19
CA ASN A 692 -1.70 16.26 -10.46
C ASN A 692 -0.30 15.74 -10.07
N ILE A 693 0.17 16.20 -8.90
CA ILE A 693 1.39 15.73 -8.25
C ILE A 693 1.02 15.04 -6.94
N LYS A 694 1.44 13.78 -6.80
CA LYS A 694 1.32 12.98 -5.58
C LYS A 694 2.59 12.15 -5.39
N TYR A 695 3.07 12.08 -4.16
CA TYR A 695 4.30 11.39 -3.82
C TYR A 695 4.22 10.85 -2.41
N TRP A 696 4.95 9.78 -2.14
CA TRP A 696 4.85 9.06 -0.89
C TRP A 696 6.20 8.48 -0.46
N ARG A 697 6.34 8.16 0.83
CA ARG A 697 7.45 7.34 1.36
C ARG A 697 6.94 6.46 2.50
N PRO A 698 7.55 5.29 2.74
CA PRO A 698 7.36 4.59 4.01
C PRO A 698 8.12 5.31 5.13
N GLN A 699 7.54 5.36 6.33
CA GLN A 699 8.18 5.83 7.56
C GLN A 699 9.12 4.76 8.15
N ALA A 700 9.95 4.16 7.29
CA ALA A 700 10.96 3.18 7.65
C ALA A 700 12.36 3.78 7.54
N GLU A 701 13.33 3.22 8.27
CA GLU A 701 14.74 3.59 8.11
C GLU A 701 15.19 3.37 6.66
N GLY A 702 15.69 4.42 6.00
CA GLY A 702 16.05 4.39 4.58
C GLY A 702 14.88 4.42 3.60
N GLY A 703 13.65 4.69 4.07
CA GLY A 703 12.49 4.90 3.22
C GLY A 703 12.71 6.08 2.26
N LYS A 704 12.41 5.87 0.98
CA LYS A 704 12.64 6.85 -0.08
C LYS A 704 11.32 7.39 -0.62
N TRP A 705 11.32 8.66 -1.02
CA TRP A 705 10.22 9.28 -1.75
C TRP A 705 10.08 8.69 -3.16
N ARG A 706 8.84 8.35 -3.51
CA ARG A 706 8.40 7.89 -4.83
C ARG A 706 7.25 8.78 -5.33
N TRP A 707 7.18 8.99 -6.63
CA TRP A 707 6.15 9.77 -7.29
C TRP A 707 5.14 8.85 -7.95
N LEU A 708 3.87 9.23 -7.79
CA LEU A 708 2.74 8.48 -8.28
C LEU A 708 2.04 9.27 -9.38
N MET A 709 1.73 8.59 -10.46
CA MET A 709 1.03 9.15 -11.61
C MET A 709 -0.47 8.93 -11.49
N TYR A 710 -1.22 10.03 -11.58
CA TYR A 710 -2.67 10.02 -11.58
C TYR A 710 -3.20 11.23 -12.36
N ASP A 711 -4.47 11.16 -12.75
CA ASP A 711 -5.17 12.25 -13.43
C ASP A 711 -4.40 12.77 -14.65
N THR A 712 -4.15 11.85 -15.58
CA THR A 712 -3.32 12.13 -16.77
C THR A 712 -4.13 12.58 -17.97
N ASP A 713 -5.47 12.65 -17.87
CA ASP A 713 -6.35 12.85 -19.02
C ASP A 713 -6.14 14.16 -19.78
N PHE A 714 -5.54 15.20 -19.19
CA PHE A 714 -5.11 16.39 -19.94
C PHE A 714 -3.78 16.19 -20.72
N GLY A 715 -3.56 14.99 -21.23
CA GLY A 715 -2.45 14.61 -22.12
C GLY A 715 -2.92 14.14 -23.51
N PHE A 716 -1.98 13.74 -24.36
CA PHE A 716 -2.24 13.15 -25.69
C PHE A 716 -3.14 14.01 -26.61
N GLY A 717 -3.07 15.33 -26.47
CA GLY A 717 -3.75 16.28 -27.35
C GLY A 717 -5.25 16.47 -27.09
N LEU A 718 -5.71 16.28 -25.85
CA LEU A 718 -7.14 16.44 -25.46
C LEU A 718 -7.76 17.76 -25.97
N TYR A 719 -7.15 18.92 -25.65
CA TYR A 719 -7.65 20.24 -26.08
C TYR A 719 -6.83 20.86 -27.23
N ASN A 720 -5.79 20.18 -27.70
CA ASN A 720 -4.94 20.65 -28.78
C ASN A 720 -4.41 19.47 -29.59
N SER A 721 -4.97 19.25 -30.79
CA SER A 721 -4.53 18.17 -31.68
C SER A 721 -3.09 18.32 -32.20
N GLY A 722 -2.51 19.52 -32.07
CA GLY A 722 -1.10 19.80 -32.35
C GLY A 722 -0.16 19.65 -31.14
N ALA A 723 -0.66 19.19 -29.99
CA ALA A 723 0.11 19.09 -28.73
C ALA A 723 1.41 18.27 -28.85
N TYR A 724 1.50 17.35 -29.81
CA TYR A 724 2.70 16.55 -30.03
C TYR A 724 3.96 17.38 -30.31
N THR A 725 3.83 18.65 -30.75
CA THR A 725 4.95 19.58 -30.98
C THR A 725 5.34 20.40 -29.75
N LEU A 726 4.55 20.40 -28.67
CA LEU A 726 4.82 21.25 -27.51
C LEU A 726 6.06 20.79 -26.74
N ASN A 727 6.92 21.74 -26.38
CA ASN A 727 8.15 21.47 -25.65
C ASN A 727 7.90 21.41 -24.13
N THR A 728 7.31 20.30 -23.69
CA THR A 728 6.98 20.04 -22.28
C THR A 728 8.23 19.90 -21.40
N LEU A 729 9.38 19.52 -21.98
CA LEU A 729 10.66 19.48 -21.27
C LEU A 729 11.15 20.89 -20.92
N GLN A 730 11.13 21.81 -21.88
CA GLN A 730 11.46 23.21 -21.61
C GLN A 730 10.47 23.80 -20.60
N PHE A 731 9.19 23.51 -20.77
CA PHE A 731 8.15 23.92 -19.82
C PHE A 731 8.51 23.45 -18.40
N ALA A 732 8.82 22.17 -18.19
CA ALA A 732 9.21 21.63 -16.89
C ALA A 732 10.50 22.24 -16.30
N LEU A 733 11.39 22.78 -17.14
CA LEU A 733 12.68 23.34 -16.73
C LEU A 733 12.70 24.85 -16.54
N GLU A 734 11.58 25.55 -16.76
CA GLU A 734 11.50 27.00 -16.60
C GLU A 734 11.71 27.39 -15.12
N PRO A 735 12.76 28.14 -14.75
CA PRO A 735 13.08 28.46 -13.35
C PRO A 735 12.02 29.35 -12.67
N ASN A 736 11.35 30.21 -13.44
CA ASN A 736 10.27 31.09 -12.98
C ASN A 736 8.95 30.67 -13.61
N GLY A 737 8.67 29.37 -13.67
CA GLY A 737 7.51 28.84 -14.38
C GLY A 737 6.21 29.63 -14.09
N PRO A 738 5.29 29.70 -15.06
CA PRO A 738 4.06 30.48 -14.92
C PRO A 738 3.26 30.03 -13.70
N SER A 739 2.66 30.98 -12.95
CA SER A 739 1.91 30.69 -11.71
C SER A 739 1.01 29.45 -11.82
N TRP A 740 0.29 29.32 -12.93
CA TRP A 740 -0.39 28.10 -13.33
C TRP A 740 -0.10 27.84 -14.82
N PRO A 741 0.08 26.59 -15.27
CA PRO A 741 0.11 25.34 -14.51
C PRO A 741 1.54 24.90 -14.13
N ASN A 742 2.51 25.79 -13.94
CA ASN A 742 3.88 25.40 -13.53
C ASN A 742 4.49 26.43 -12.57
N PRO A 743 3.95 26.55 -11.35
CA PRO A 743 4.50 27.44 -10.34
C PRO A 743 5.94 27.06 -9.99
N ALA A 744 6.72 28.02 -9.50
CA ALA A 744 8.14 27.86 -9.22
C ALA A 744 8.49 26.68 -8.30
N TRP A 745 7.61 26.22 -7.41
CA TRP A 745 7.89 25.08 -6.53
C TRP A 745 7.81 23.72 -7.27
N SER A 746 6.95 23.60 -8.27
CA SER A 746 6.43 22.31 -8.79
C SER A 746 7.46 21.41 -9.46
N THR A 747 8.50 21.97 -10.07
CA THR A 747 9.61 21.21 -10.66
C THR A 747 10.97 21.61 -10.10
N LEU A 748 11.01 22.28 -8.94
CA LEU A 748 12.27 22.74 -8.35
C LEU A 748 13.27 21.60 -8.17
N LEU A 749 12.82 20.47 -7.64
CA LEU A 749 13.63 19.26 -7.47
C LEU A 749 14.21 18.78 -8.81
N PHE A 750 13.38 18.62 -9.84
CA PHE A 750 13.85 18.20 -11.18
C PHE A 750 14.87 19.18 -11.75
N ARG A 751 14.59 20.49 -11.70
CA ARG A 751 15.50 21.54 -12.18
C ARG A 751 16.86 21.48 -11.47
N LYS A 752 16.88 21.18 -10.17
CA LYS A 752 18.13 21.00 -9.41
C LYS A 752 18.85 19.71 -9.78
N LEU A 753 18.14 18.59 -9.92
CA LEU A 753 18.75 17.30 -10.25
C LEU A 753 19.41 17.31 -11.64
N VAL A 754 18.81 17.96 -12.64
CA VAL A 754 19.40 18.05 -14.00
C VAL A 754 20.67 18.91 -14.08
N GLU A 755 20.99 19.69 -13.04
CA GLU A 755 22.30 20.36 -12.94
C GLU A 755 23.44 19.34 -12.78
N ASN A 756 23.16 18.17 -12.17
CA ASN A 756 24.12 17.08 -12.06
C ASN A 756 24.26 16.36 -13.41
N THR A 757 25.49 16.22 -13.92
CA THR A 757 25.74 15.62 -15.23
C THR A 757 25.43 14.12 -15.26
N GLY A 758 25.67 13.39 -14.15
CA GLY A 758 25.36 11.96 -14.05
C GLY A 758 23.87 11.70 -14.08
N PHE A 759 23.10 12.42 -13.27
CA PHE A 759 21.63 12.37 -13.31
C PHE A 759 21.10 12.74 -14.69
N ARG A 760 21.55 13.88 -15.26
CA ARG A 760 21.10 14.35 -16.57
C ARG A 760 21.36 13.34 -17.68
N ASN A 761 22.54 12.71 -17.71
CA ASN A 761 22.84 11.67 -18.69
C ASN A 761 21.96 10.44 -18.51
N THR A 762 21.70 10.04 -17.25
CA THR A 762 20.80 8.93 -16.93
C THR A 762 19.37 9.23 -17.38
N PHE A 763 18.86 10.43 -17.10
CA PHE A 763 17.54 10.88 -17.57
C PHE A 763 17.45 10.87 -19.10
N ILE A 764 18.43 11.42 -19.81
CA ILE A 764 18.45 11.46 -21.27
C ILE A 764 18.50 10.04 -21.86
N ASN A 765 19.35 9.16 -21.32
CA ASN A 765 19.47 7.78 -21.78
C ASN A 765 18.19 6.98 -21.50
N ARG A 766 17.60 7.11 -20.30
CA ARG A 766 16.33 6.44 -19.97
C ARG A 766 15.20 6.93 -20.88
N PHE A 767 15.13 8.23 -21.18
CA PHE A 767 14.15 8.74 -22.14
C PHE A 767 14.41 8.22 -23.57
N ALA A 768 15.67 8.12 -23.99
CA ALA A 768 16.04 7.52 -25.28
C ALA A 768 15.65 6.04 -25.36
N ASP A 769 15.90 5.28 -24.29
CA ASP A 769 15.54 3.88 -24.13
C ASP A 769 14.03 3.69 -24.31
N MET A 770 13.20 4.47 -23.59
CA MET A 770 11.73 4.40 -23.72
C MET A 770 11.26 4.82 -25.11
N MET A 771 11.86 5.84 -25.74
CA MET A 771 11.56 6.21 -27.14
C MET A 771 12.06 5.21 -28.20
N ASN A 772 12.81 4.18 -27.82
CA ASN A 772 13.16 3.04 -28.67
C ASN A 772 12.34 1.77 -28.32
N THR A 773 11.53 1.82 -27.26
CA THR A 773 10.76 0.67 -26.73
C THR A 773 9.32 1.11 -26.44
N THR A 774 8.97 1.43 -25.19
CA THR A 774 7.61 1.76 -24.73
C THR A 774 6.92 2.84 -25.56
N PHE A 775 7.65 3.90 -25.94
CA PHE A 775 7.13 5.08 -26.64
C PHE A 775 7.38 5.05 -28.15
N VAL A 776 7.76 3.89 -28.70
CA VAL A 776 7.77 3.72 -30.16
C VAL A 776 6.33 3.78 -30.68
N ALA A 777 6.11 4.44 -31.82
CA ALA A 777 4.77 4.77 -32.30
C ALA A 777 3.88 3.54 -32.45
N GLU A 778 4.44 2.44 -32.96
CA GLU A 778 3.76 1.17 -33.16
C GLU A 778 3.22 0.60 -31.83
N ASN A 779 4.01 0.64 -30.75
CA ASN A 779 3.59 0.16 -29.44
C ASN A 779 2.49 1.05 -28.84
N VAL A 780 2.68 2.37 -28.87
CA VAL A 780 1.71 3.32 -28.31
C VAL A 780 0.36 3.22 -29.05
N ILE A 781 0.38 3.09 -30.38
CA ILE A 781 -0.83 2.91 -31.19
C ILE A 781 -1.49 1.55 -30.88
N ALA A 782 -0.71 0.48 -30.71
CA ALA A 782 -1.25 -0.83 -30.35
C ALA A 782 -2.00 -0.79 -29.01
N VAL A 783 -1.45 -0.09 -27.99
CA VAL A 783 -2.14 0.12 -26.71
C VAL A 783 -3.44 0.92 -26.91
N ILE A 784 -3.39 2.04 -27.64
CA ILE A 784 -4.58 2.84 -27.97
C ILE A 784 -5.67 1.98 -28.63
N ASP A 785 -5.29 1.20 -29.64
CA ASP A 785 -6.22 0.40 -30.43
C ASP A 785 -6.81 -0.76 -29.62
N SER A 786 -6.02 -1.39 -28.75
CA SER A 786 -6.50 -2.48 -27.89
C SER A 786 -7.64 -2.03 -26.95
N ILE A 787 -7.54 -0.81 -26.39
CA ILE A 787 -8.56 -0.24 -25.52
C ILE A 787 -9.73 0.30 -26.34
N ALA A 788 -9.46 1.01 -27.43
CA ALA A 788 -10.50 1.55 -28.30
C ALA A 788 -11.42 0.44 -28.83
N GLN A 789 -10.85 -0.70 -29.24
CA GLN A 789 -11.58 -1.84 -29.78
C GLN A 789 -12.62 -2.41 -28.81
N ILE A 790 -12.33 -2.42 -27.50
CA ILE A 790 -13.25 -2.95 -26.48
C ILE A 790 -14.25 -1.90 -25.98
N VAL A 791 -13.91 -0.61 -26.04
CA VAL A 791 -14.78 0.48 -25.58
C VAL A 791 -15.76 0.94 -26.66
N GLU A 792 -15.32 1.03 -27.93
CA GLU A 792 -16.09 1.57 -29.05
C GLU A 792 -17.51 0.98 -29.19
N PRO A 793 -17.75 -0.34 -29.02
CA PRO A 793 -19.09 -0.91 -29.13
C PRO A 793 -20.10 -0.35 -28.12
N GLU A 794 -19.65 0.14 -26.96
CA GLU A 794 -20.51 0.67 -25.89
C GLU A 794 -20.79 2.17 -26.01
N ILE A 795 -19.98 2.89 -26.78
CA ILE A 795 -20.06 4.35 -26.93
C ILE A 795 -21.44 4.81 -27.44
N PRO A 796 -22.09 4.19 -28.44
CA PRO A 796 -23.40 4.63 -28.91
C PRO A 796 -24.46 4.65 -27.79
N ARG A 797 -24.50 3.63 -26.93
CA ARG A 797 -25.43 3.56 -25.79
C ARG A 797 -25.09 4.60 -24.74
N HIS A 798 -23.80 4.79 -24.44
CA HIS A 798 -23.34 5.82 -23.51
C HIS A 798 -23.73 7.23 -24.00
N TYR A 799 -23.48 7.55 -25.27
CA TYR A 799 -23.82 8.85 -25.86
C TYR A 799 -25.33 9.10 -25.89
N GLN A 800 -26.13 8.06 -26.17
CA GLN A 800 -27.59 8.15 -26.06
C GLN A 800 -28.05 8.49 -24.64
N ARG A 801 -27.43 7.90 -23.61
CA ARG A 801 -27.80 8.13 -22.20
C ARG A 801 -27.53 9.56 -21.73
N TRP A 802 -26.45 10.16 -22.22
CA TRP A 802 -25.93 11.45 -21.76
C TRP A 802 -26.05 12.58 -22.78
N SER A 803 -26.76 12.35 -23.88
CA SER A 803 -26.97 13.34 -24.95
C SER A 803 -25.67 13.92 -25.51
N MET A 804 -24.65 13.07 -25.66
CA MET A 804 -23.31 13.45 -26.11
C MET A 804 -23.21 13.51 -27.65
N PRO A 805 -22.11 14.05 -28.22
CA PRO A 805 -21.89 14.14 -29.67
C PRO A 805 -21.99 12.78 -30.40
N SER A 806 -22.07 12.81 -31.74
CA SER A 806 -22.22 11.57 -32.54
C SER A 806 -21.06 10.58 -32.34
N PRO A 807 -21.25 9.25 -32.52
CA PRO A 807 -20.17 8.26 -32.41
C PRO A 807 -18.91 8.55 -33.24
N GLY A 808 -19.01 9.24 -34.39
CA GLY A 808 -17.83 9.66 -35.15
C GLY A 808 -16.88 10.60 -34.39
N TRP A 809 -17.36 11.25 -33.32
CA TRP A 809 -16.55 12.06 -32.41
C TRP A 809 -15.53 11.22 -31.65
N PHE A 810 -15.91 10.04 -31.17
CA PHE A 810 -15.02 9.09 -30.50
C PHE A 810 -13.90 8.64 -31.45
N THR A 811 -14.25 8.21 -32.67
CA THR A 811 -13.29 7.81 -33.70
C THR A 811 -12.34 8.94 -34.06
N SER A 812 -12.84 10.18 -34.20
CA SER A 812 -12.01 11.34 -34.52
C SER A 812 -11.00 11.65 -33.41
N ASN A 813 -11.40 11.58 -32.15
CA ASN A 813 -10.51 11.86 -31.03
C ASN A 813 -9.53 10.71 -30.75
N THR A 814 -9.92 9.47 -31.05
CA THR A 814 -8.99 8.34 -31.10
C THR A 814 -7.90 8.59 -32.15
N GLN A 815 -8.27 9.14 -33.32
CA GLN A 815 -7.31 9.51 -34.35
C GLN A 815 -6.37 10.65 -33.92
N VAL A 816 -6.81 11.59 -33.09
CA VAL A 816 -5.94 12.61 -32.48
C VAL A 816 -4.85 11.94 -31.64
N MET A 817 -5.19 10.93 -30.82
CA MET A 817 -4.22 10.19 -30.01
C MET A 817 -3.21 9.41 -30.87
N ARG A 818 -3.67 8.74 -31.93
CA ARG A 818 -2.77 8.06 -32.89
C ARG A 818 -1.82 9.03 -33.58
N THR A 819 -2.32 10.20 -33.97
CA THR A 819 -1.51 11.26 -34.57
C THR A 819 -0.47 11.80 -33.58
N PHE A 820 -0.85 11.96 -32.31
CA PHE A 820 0.09 12.31 -31.25
C PHE A 820 1.20 11.26 -31.12
N ALA A 821 0.83 9.99 -30.96
CA ALA A 821 1.76 8.86 -30.83
C ALA A 821 2.76 8.78 -31.99
N THR A 822 2.27 8.94 -33.23
CA THR A 822 3.10 8.91 -34.46
C THR A 822 4.21 9.96 -34.44
N ASN A 823 3.92 11.16 -33.93
CA ASN A 823 4.82 12.31 -34.07
C ASN A 823 5.61 12.63 -32.78
N ARG A 824 5.14 12.19 -31.60
CA ARG A 824 5.64 12.70 -30.32
C ARG A 824 7.11 12.38 -30.07
N ALA A 825 7.53 11.13 -30.27
CA ALA A 825 8.89 10.68 -29.96
C ALA A 825 9.96 11.49 -30.73
N GLN A 826 9.73 11.78 -32.02
CA GLN A 826 10.66 12.60 -32.80
C GLN A 826 10.75 14.04 -32.27
N ASN A 827 9.62 14.65 -31.90
CA ASN A 827 9.60 16.00 -31.33
C ASN A 827 10.32 16.04 -29.97
N VAL A 828 10.08 15.06 -29.09
CA VAL A 828 10.78 14.95 -27.80
C VAL A 828 12.29 14.80 -27.98
N ARG A 829 12.75 14.02 -28.96
CA ARG A 829 14.19 13.96 -29.29
C ARG A 829 14.74 15.33 -29.70
N ALA A 830 14.01 16.08 -30.53
CA ALA A 830 14.42 17.44 -30.90
C ALA A 830 14.47 18.38 -29.67
N HIS A 831 13.50 18.27 -28.76
CA HIS A 831 13.47 19.05 -27.52
C HIS A 831 14.66 18.75 -26.60
N ILE A 832 14.99 17.47 -26.40
CA ILE A 832 16.16 17.04 -25.62
C ILE A 832 17.44 17.59 -26.25
N THR A 833 17.56 17.50 -27.58
CA THR A 833 18.71 18.06 -28.29
C THR A 833 18.84 19.57 -28.08
N GLN A 834 17.74 20.31 -28.21
CA GLN A 834 17.75 21.76 -28.01
C GLN A 834 18.12 22.14 -26.57
N GLN A 835 17.60 21.40 -25.59
CA GLN A 835 17.71 21.75 -24.18
C GLN A 835 19.04 21.33 -23.55
N PHE A 836 19.51 20.11 -23.80
CA PHE A 836 20.63 19.53 -23.06
C PHE A 836 21.89 19.32 -23.89
N THR A 837 21.79 18.72 -25.08
CA THR A 837 22.98 18.22 -25.76
C THR A 837 23.56 19.22 -26.76
N ARG A 838 22.69 20.01 -27.42
CA ARG A 838 23.01 20.88 -28.56
C ARG A 838 23.83 20.14 -29.64
N ALA A 839 23.58 18.84 -29.79
CA ALA A 839 24.40 17.92 -30.56
C ALA A 839 23.53 16.99 -31.44
N GLY A 840 24.16 16.12 -32.24
CA GLY A 840 23.48 15.19 -33.14
C GLY A 840 22.77 14.03 -32.44
N ILE A 841 21.94 13.31 -33.21
CA ILE A 841 21.35 12.02 -32.84
C ILE A 841 21.92 10.98 -33.81
N TYR A 842 22.34 9.83 -33.29
CA TYR A 842 22.97 8.77 -34.06
C TYR A 842 22.23 7.44 -33.90
N ASP A 843 22.29 6.62 -34.95
CA ASP A 843 21.77 5.25 -34.92
C ASP A 843 22.76 4.34 -34.19
N VAL A 844 22.23 3.52 -33.29
CA VAL A 844 22.94 2.46 -32.59
C VAL A 844 22.40 1.15 -33.14
N PHE A 845 23.28 0.37 -33.74
CA PHE A 845 22.98 -1.00 -34.17
C PHE A 845 23.60 -1.95 -33.16
N THR A 846 22.87 -2.97 -32.74
CA THR A 846 23.43 -4.06 -31.94
C THR A 846 23.30 -5.38 -32.68
N ALA A 847 24.27 -6.28 -32.47
CA ALA A 847 24.27 -7.62 -33.03
C ALA A 847 24.81 -8.65 -32.02
N ILE A 848 24.25 -9.86 -32.00
CA ILE A 848 24.64 -10.96 -31.11
C ILE A 848 25.20 -12.10 -31.96
N SER A 849 26.37 -12.62 -31.61
CA SER A 849 27.06 -13.66 -32.38
C SER A 849 27.74 -14.70 -31.49
N PRO A 850 27.45 -16.02 -31.63
CA PRO A 850 26.39 -16.57 -32.49
C PRO A 850 24.99 -16.18 -32.00
N ALA A 851 23.97 -16.37 -32.86
CA ALA A 851 22.59 -16.10 -32.48
C ALA A 851 22.19 -16.92 -31.25
N ASN A 852 21.36 -16.35 -30.37
CA ASN A 852 20.91 -16.96 -29.10
C ASN A 852 22.02 -17.24 -28.07
N ALA A 853 23.23 -16.72 -28.24
CA ALA A 853 24.33 -16.91 -27.28
C ALA A 853 24.21 -16.04 -26.01
N GLY A 854 23.20 -15.18 -25.94
CA GLY A 854 22.91 -14.30 -24.81
C GLY A 854 22.04 -13.12 -25.23
N SER A 855 21.95 -12.11 -24.36
CA SER A 855 21.30 -10.82 -24.62
C SER A 855 22.29 -9.66 -24.40
N ILE A 856 21.99 -8.50 -24.98
CA ILE A 856 22.71 -7.24 -24.74
C ILE A 856 21.84 -6.35 -23.86
N LYS A 857 22.36 -5.93 -22.71
CA LYS A 857 21.76 -4.86 -21.91
C LYS A 857 22.36 -3.52 -22.32
N LEU A 858 21.58 -2.69 -23.01
CA LEU A 858 21.93 -1.33 -23.42
C LEU A 858 21.23 -0.35 -22.47
N ASN A 859 22.00 0.35 -21.65
CA ASN A 859 21.51 1.19 -20.56
C ASN A 859 20.51 0.42 -19.67
N THR A 860 19.22 0.69 -19.83
CA THR A 860 18.13 0.07 -19.08
C THR A 860 17.31 -0.95 -19.88
N ILE A 861 17.54 -1.09 -21.19
CA ILE A 861 16.80 -2.03 -22.05
C ILE A 861 17.61 -3.32 -22.26
N GLU A 862 16.89 -4.44 -22.30
CA GLU A 862 17.43 -5.76 -22.64
C GLU A 862 17.06 -6.11 -24.09
N ILE A 863 18.08 -6.44 -24.88
CA ILE A 863 17.98 -6.74 -26.31
C ILE A 863 18.31 -8.22 -26.49
N GLU A 864 17.29 -9.01 -26.76
CA GLU A 864 17.40 -10.46 -26.97
C GLU A 864 17.45 -10.84 -28.45
N THR A 865 17.04 -9.93 -29.34
CA THR A 865 17.04 -10.18 -30.78
C THR A 865 18.46 -10.18 -31.35
N GLU A 866 18.70 -11.04 -32.34
CA GLU A 866 20.02 -11.16 -32.98
C GLU A 866 20.53 -9.82 -33.51
N ASN A 867 19.64 -8.98 -34.04
CA ASN A 867 19.94 -7.62 -34.46
C ASN A 867 18.89 -6.67 -33.90
N TRP A 868 19.32 -5.45 -33.54
CA TRP A 868 18.43 -4.39 -33.08
C TRP A 868 18.97 -3.02 -33.48
N THR A 869 18.08 -2.03 -33.64
CA THR A 869 18.45 -0.65 -33.95
C THR A 869 17.67 0.33 -33.08
N GLY A 870 18.33 1.41 -32.67
CA GLY A 870 17.73 2.50 -31.91
C GLY A 870 18.47 3.83 -32.11
N LYS A 871 17.92 4.91 -31.57
CA LYS A 871 18.51 6.25 -31.70
C LYS A 871 18.94 6.79 -30.34
N TYR A 872 20.16 7.35 -30.27
CA TYR A 872 20.75 7.91 -29.06
C TYR A 872 21.46 9.24 -29.33
N PHE A 873 21.73 9.99 -28.27
CA PHE A 873 22.25 11.35 -28.36
C PHE A 873 23.77 11.38 -28.39
N GLN A 874 24.32 12.26 -29.22
CA GLN A 874 25.75 12.57 -29.24
C GLN A 874 26.19 13.11 -27.87
N ASN A 875 27.43 12.77 -27.47
CA ASN A 875 28.07 13.21 -26.22
C ASN A 875 27.37 12.78 -24.92
N VAL A 876 26.35 11.94 -25.00
CA VAL A 876 25.77 11.26 -23.84
C VAL A 876 26.30 9.82 -23.87
N PRO A 877 27.17 9.41 -22.92
CA PRO A 877 27.70 8.06 -22.89
C PRO A 877 26.58 7.03 -22.74
N ILE A 878 26.60 6.00 -23.58
CA ILE A 878 25.73 4.82 -23.44
C ILE A 878 26.53 3.66 -22.86
N LYS A 879 25.87 2.82 -22.05
CA LYS A 879 26.49 1.66 -21.39
C LYS A 879 25.94 0.37 -21.99
N LEU A 880 26.80 -0.55 -22.40
CA LEU A 880 26.42 -1.87 -22.90
C LEU A 880 27.08 -2.96 -22.05
N SER A 881 26.31 -3.97 -21.70
CA SER A 881 26.76 -5.20 -21.05
C SER A 881 26.03 -6.38 -21.67
N VAL A 882 26.42 -7.61 -21.34
CA VAL A 882 25.72 -8.80 -21.82
C VAL A 882 25.24 -9.69 -20.69
N LYS A 883 24.18 -10.45 -20.95
CA LYS A 883 23.77 -11.61 -20.18
C LYS A 883 23.98 -12.86 -21.06
N PRO A 884 25.07 -13.62 -20.90
CA PRO A 884 25.30 -14.82 -21.70
C PRO A 884 24.20 -15.86 -21.48
N ALA A 885 23.84 -16.58 -22.54
CA ALA A 885 23.02 -17.78 -22.42
C ALA A 885 23.82 -18.92 -21.78
N GLN A 886 23.14 -19.93 -21.28
CA GLN A 886 23.80 -21.11 -20.70
C GLN A 886 24.75 -21.74 -21.73
N GLY A 887 25.98 -22.07 -21.29
CA GLY A 887 27.01 -22.62 -22.15
C GLY A 887 27.75 -21.59 -23.00
N TYR A 888 27.56 -20.29 -22.75
CA TYR A 888 28.29 -19.21 -23.41
C TYR A 888 28.91 -18.23 -22.40
N LYS A 889 29.97 -17.56 -22.83
CA LYS A 889 30.50 -16.35 -22.18
C LYS A 889 30.83 -15.30 -23.23
N LEU A 890 30.86 -14.04 -22.82
CA LEU A 890 31.34 -12.98 -23.70
C LEU A 890 32.82 -13.23 -24.02
N LYS A 891 33.14 -13.30 -25.31
CA LYS A 891 34.51 -13.30 -25.79
C LYS A 891 35.04 -11.88 -25.87
N HIS A 892 34.38 -11.04 -26.66
CA HIS A 892 34.73 -9.62 -26.85
C HIS A 892 33.56 -8.85 -27.47
N TRP A 893 33.68 -7.52 -27.48
CA TRP A 893 32.82 -6.65 -28.28
C TRP A 893 33.51 -6.22 -29.57
N GLU A 894 32.76 -6.13 -30.66
CA GLU A 894 33.19 -5.50 -31.91
C GLU A 894 32.41 -4.18 -32.10
N VAL A 895 33.11 -3.04 -32.06
CA VAL A 895 32.52 -1.71 -32.26
C VAL A 895 33.03 -1.13 -33.58
N ASN A 896 32.16 -1.02 -34.58
CA ASN A 896 32.52 -0.62 -35.94
C ASN A 896 33.76 -1.37 -36.50
N GLY A 897 33.87 -2.66 -36.22
CA GLY A 897 34.98 -3.53 -36.65
C GLY A 897 36.24 -3.48 -35.78
N SER A 898 36.28 -2.65 -34.72
CA SER A 898 37.35 -2.65 -33.73
C SER A 898 37.00 -3.55 -32.54
N VAL A 899 37.96 -4.34 -32.04
CA VAL A 899 37.74 -5.32 -30.96
C VAL A 899 38.03 -4.70 -29.58
N TYR A 900 37.12 -4.94 -28.62
CA TYR A 900 37.21 -4.49 -27.24
C TYR A 900 37.03 -5.67 -26.29
N ASN A 901 38.05 -5.95 -25.46
CA ASN A 901 38.06 -7.05 -24.50
C ASN A 901 37.64 -6.57 -23.10
N VAL A 902 36.39 -6.15 -22.97
CA VAL A 902 35.80 -5.68 -21.69
C VAL A 902 34.43 -6.31 -21.49
N GLN A 903 34.04 -6.53 -20.23
CA GLN A 903 32.70 -7.05 -19.90
C GLN A 903 31.60 -6.02 -20.15
N THR A 904 31.92 -4.74 -19.96
CA THR A 904 31.00 -3.63 -20.13
C THR A 904 31.66 -2.55 -20.96
N LEU A 905 30.95 -2.07 -21.98
CA LEU A 905 31.34 -0.93 -22.78
C LEU A 905 30.63 0.32 -22.27
N GLU A 906 31.35 1.43 -22.19
CA GLU A 906 30.77 2.76 -22.03
C GLU A 906 31.33 3.66 -23.13
N ILE A 907 30.47 4.16 -24.03
CA ILE A 907 30.89 4.90 -25.22
C ILE A 907 30.02 6.14 -25.43
N SER A 908 30.67 7.27 -25.67
CA SER A 908 30.02 8.48 -26.20
C SER A 908 29.96 8.41 -27.72
N LEU A 909 28.75 8.55 -28.27
CA LEU A 909 28.54 8.48 -29.72
C LEU A 909 29.05 9.74 -30.41
N THR A 910 29.78 9.55 -31.52
CA THR A 910 30.22 10.62 -32.43
C THR A 910 29.75 10.40 -33.87
N LYS A 911 29.18 9.23 -34.15
CA LYS A 911 28.57 8.80 -35.41
C LYS A 911 27.69 7.58 -35.15
N SER A 912 26.84 7.21 -36.11
CA SER A 912 26.12 5.94 -36.05
C SER A 912 27.10 4.78 -35.90
N THR A 913 26.81 3.86 -34.98
CA THR A 913 27.77 2.88 -34.49
C THR A 913 27.11 1.50 -34.36
N THR A 914 27.81 0.48 -34.84
CA THR A 914 27.44 -0.93 -34.65
C THR A 914 28.23 -1.53 -33.49
N PHE A 915 27.52 -2.12 -32.53
CA PHE A 915 28.04 -2.86 -31.39
C PHE A 915 27.67 -4.33 -31.54
N LYS A 916 28.65 -5.18 -31.76
CA LYS A 916 28.42 -6.62 -31.86
C LYS A 916 29.01 -7.32 -30.63
N ALA A 917 28.18 -8.00 -29.87
CA ALA A 917 28.62 -8.89 -28.79
C ALA A 917 29.01 -10.24 -29.40
N VAL A 918 30.28 -10.60 -29.28
CA VAL A 918 30.80 -11.89 -29.73
C VAL A 918 30.96 -12.78 -28.51
N PHE A 919 30.22 -13.88 -28.48
CA PHE A 919 30.28 -14.91 -27.46
C PHE A 919 31.13 -16.08 -27.94
N GLU A 920 31.64 -16.84 -26.99
CA GLU A 920 32.22 -18.16 -27.24
C GLU A 920 31.56 -19.19 -26.33
N GLU A 921 31.46 -20.42 -26.83
CA GLU A 921 30.97 -21.55 -26.03
C GLU A 921 31.90 -21.76 -24.84
N THR A 922 31.32 -21.93 -23.66
CA THR A 922 32.02 -22.47 -22.50
C THR A 922 31.94 -23.99 -22.58
N ILE A 923 33.03 -24.62 -23.05
CA ILE A 923 33.23 -26.05 -22.85
C ILE A 923 33.52 -26.25 -21.37
N SER A 924 32.62 -26.89 -20.64
CA SER A 924 32.86 -27.37 -19.27
C SER A 924 33.87 -28.52 -19.32
N ASP A 925 35.11 -28.25 -18.92
CA ASP A 925 36.26 -29.14 -18.98
C ASP A 925 36.61 -29.80 -17.62
N GLY A 926 35.60 -30.20 -16.82
CA GLY A 926 35.86 -30.80 -15.49
C GLY A 926 34.86 -31.79 -14.93
N ASN A 927 33.57 -31.45 -14.80
CA ASN A 927 32.62 -32.24 -13.99
C ASN A 927 31.31 -32.54 -14.74
N SER A 928 31.39 -33.22 -15.88
CA SER A 928 30.19 -33.67 -16.61
C SER A 928 29.70 -35.06 -16.20
N VAL A 929 30.30 -35.66 -15.17
CA VAL A 929 29.93 -36.97 -14.65
C VAL A 929 29.10 -36.81 -13.39
N VAL A 930 27.92 -37.44 -13.36
CA VAL A 930 27.01 -37.44 -12.20
C VAL A 930 26.68 -38.87 -11.79
N ILE A 931 26.35 -39.05 -10.52
CA ILE A 931 25.72 -40.25 -9.98
C ILE A 931 24.28 -40.24 -10.47
N ASN A 932 23.91 -41.25 -11.26
CA ASN A 932 22.67 -41.29 -12.03
C ASN A 932 21.63 -42.27 -11.46
N GLU A 933 22.07 -43.40 -10.92
CA GLU A 933 21.20 -44.45 -10.42
C GLU A 933 21.90 -45.27 -9.31
N ILE A 934 21.16 -45.72 -8.29
CA ILE A 934 21.70 -46.49 -7.15
C ILE A 934 20.81 -47.69 -6.85
N ASN A 935 21.43 -48.87 -6.72
CA ASN A 935 20.83 -50.06 -6.13
C ASN A 935 21.57 -50.42 -4.84
N TYR A 936 20.87 -50.36 -3.71
CA TYR A 936 21.42 -50.66 -2.39
C TYR A 936 20.71 -51.83 -1.69
N SER A 937 19.68 -52.41 -2.32
CA SER A 937 18.88 -53.49 -1.72
C SER A 937 18.16 -54.28 -2.81
N SER A 938 18.76 -55.40 -3.23
CA SER A 938 18.19 -56.31 -4.23
C SER A 938 17.18 -57.27 -3.60
N PRO A 939 16.15 -57.75 -4.33
CA PRO A 939 15.21 -58.73 -3.81
C PRO A 939 15.86 -60.12 -3.71
N GLU A 940 15.50 -60.91 -2.68
CA GLU A 940 16.13 -62.21 -2.37
C GLU A 940 16.15 -63.22 -3.54
N ASN A 941 15.19 -63.14 -4.46
CA ASN A 941 15.07 -64.06 -5.60
C ASN A 941 15.89 -63.64 -6.83
N LYS A 942 16.44 -62.43 -6.86
CA LYS A 942 17.24 -61.84 -7.95
C LYS A 942 18.20 -60.79 -7.38
N ASP A 943 19.27 -61.28 -6.77
CA ASP A 943 20.29 -60.45 -6.10
C ASP A 943 21.36 -59.96 -7.09
N ALA A 944 21.30 -58.68 -7.45
CA ALA A 944 22.30 -58.02 -8.30
C ALA A 944 23.51 -57.50 -7.50
N GLY A 945 23.49 -57.60 -6.17
CA GLY A 945 24.39 -56.88 -5.28
C GLY A 945 24.21 -55.36 -5.35
N ASP A 946 25.03 -54.62 -4.58
CA ASP A 946 25.03 -53.16 -4.60
C ASP A 946 25.69 -52.64 -5.88
N TRP A 947 25.10 -51.63 -6.50
CA TRP A 947 25.70 -50.97 -7.65
C TRP A 947 25.29 -49.50 -7.78
N VAL A 948 26.16 -48.72 -8.41
CA VAL A 948 26.00 -47.28 -8.66
C VAL A 948 26.29 -46.98 -10.12
N GLU A 949 25.40 -46.27 -10.79
CA GLU A 949 25.62 -45.82 -12.16
C GLU A 949 26.13 -44.37 -12.21
N LEU A 950 27.13 -44.15 -13.05
CA LEU A 950 27.66 -42.85 -13.44
C LEU A 950 27.21 -42.51 -14.87
N PHE A 951 26.85 -41.25 -15.11
CA PHE A 951 26.49 -40.75 -16.43
C PHE A 951 27.33 -39.54 -16.81
N ASN A 952 27.99 -39.59 -17.98
CA ASN A 952 28.67 -38.44 -18.57
C ASN A 952 27.73 -37.69 -19.51
N TRP A 953 27.08 -36.62 -19.03
CA TRP A 953 26.22 -35.77 -19.85
C TRP A 953 27.00 -34.79 -20.75
N GLY A 954 28.33 -34.77 -20.62
CA GLY A 954 29.22 -33.88 -21.35
C GLY A 954 29.35 -34.27 -22.82
N ARG A 955 29.81 -33.31 -23.65
CA ARG A 955 30.00 -33.47 -25.11
C ARG A 955 31.38 -34.02 -25.50
N VAL A 956 32.17 -34.49 -24.54
CA VAL A 956 33.52 -35.04 -24.73
C VAL A 956 33.68 -36.33 -23.94
N ASP A 957 34.51 -37.23 -24.45
CA ASP A 957 34.92 -38.44 -23.75
C ASP A 957 35.81 -38.06 -22.56
N LEU A 958 35.53 -38.63 -21.37
CA LEU A 958 36.25 -38.32 -20.15
C LEU A 958 37.04 -39.53 -19.65
N ASP A 959 38.34 -39.36 -19.47
CA ASP A 959 39.19 -40.33 -18.78
C ASP A 959 38.99 -40.21 -17.27
N ILE A 960 38.32 -41.21 -16.69
CA ILE A 960 38.02 -41.31 -15.26
C ILE A 960 38.88 -42.37 -14.56
N SER A 961 40.00 -42.76 -15.17
CA SER A 961 41.02 -43.58 -14.53
C SER A 961 41.46 -42.95 -13.21
N ASP A 962 41.66 -43.78 -12.19
CA ASP A 962 42.10 -43.39 -10.84
C ASP A 962 41.12 -42.49 -10.07
N TRP A 963 39.90 -42.31 -10.57
CA TRP A 963 38.83 -41.70 -9.78
C TRP A 963 38.44 -42.62 -8.63
N VAL A 964 37.98 -42.04 -7.53
CA VAL A 964 37.71 -42.77 -6.30
C VAL A 964 36.22 -42.70 -5.99
N PHE A 965 35.56 -43.84 -5.97
CA PHE A 965 34.20 -44.02 -5.47
C PHE A 965 34.25 -44.42 -3.99
N LYS A 966 33.46 -43.76 -3.15
CA LYS A 966 33.35 -44.02 -1.71
C LYS A 966 31.89 -44.06 -1.27
N ASP A 967 31.59 -44.80 -0.21
CA ASP A 967 30.32 -44.66 0.49
C ASP A 967 30.39 -43.53 1.55
N SER A 968 29.57 -43.55 2.61
CA SER A 968 29.66 -42.58 3.72
C SER A 968 30.96 -42.65 4.54
N GLU A 969 31.64 -43.79 4.58
CA GLU A 969 32.88 -44.00 5.31
C GLU A 969 34.10 -43.69 4.42
N ASN A 970 35.09 -42.96 4.95
CA ASN A 970 36.24 -42.51 4.14
C ASN A 970 37.23 -43.62 3.76
N ASP A 971 37.26 -44.69 4.56
CA ASP A 971 38.12 -45.85 4.37
C ASP A 971 37.55 -46.84 3.34
N HIS A 972 36.24 -46.75 3.04
CA HIS A 972 35.59 -47.50 1.97
C HIS A 972 35.85 -46.79 0.65
N GLN A 973 36.77 -47.33 -0.15
CA GLN A 973 37.18 -46.72 -1.39
C GLN A 973 37.38 -47.75 -2.49
N PHE A 974 36.82 -47.44 -3.66
CA PHE A 974 37.04 -48.17 -4.90
C PHE A 974 37.70 -47.23 -5.89
N VAL A 975 38.89 -47.60 -6.36
CA VAL A 975 39.61 -46.85 -7.39
C VAL A 975 39.18 -47.39 -8.75
N ILE A 976 38.62 -46.52 -9.59
CA ILE A 976 38.19 -46.88 -10.94
C ILE A 976 39.43 -47.31 -11.75
N PRO A 977 39.41 -48.51 -12.39
CA PRO A 977 40.57 -49.07 -13.06
C PRO A 977 41.23 -48.15 -14.10
N GLU A 978 42.54 -48.31 -14.28
CA GLU A 978 43.29 -47.62 -15.33
C GLU A 978 42.71 -47.88 -16.73
N ASN A 979 42.76 -46.86 -17.60
CA ASN A 979 42.21 -46.86 -18.96
C ASN A 979 40.68 -46.87 -19.04
N THR A 980 39.99 -46.40 -17.99
CA THR A 980 38.53 -46.24 -18.01
C THR A 980 38.15 -44.90 -18.63
N VAL A 981 37.67 -44.95 -19.87
CA VAL A 981 37.14 -43.77 -20.59
C VAL A 981 35.62 -43.84 -20.63
N LEU A 982 34.96 -42.89 -19.96
CA LEU A 982 33.52 -42.71 -20.02
C LEU A 982 33.18 -41.77 -21.19
N ALA A 983 32.74 -42.35 -22.30
CA ALA A 983 32.43 -41.63 -23.53
C ALA A 983 31.34 -40.56 -23.31
N SER A 984 31.29 -39.57 -24.21
CA SER A 984 30.22 -38.57 -24.21
C SER A 984 28.84 -39.23 -24.29
N ASN A 985 27.92 -38.79 -23.43
CA ASN A 985 26.55 -39.30 -23.37
C ASN A 985 26.47 -40.83 -23.13
N ALA A 986 27.41 -41.36 -22.33
CA ALA A 986 27.49 -42.78 -21.99
C ALA A 986 27.42 -43.01 -20.47
N TYR A 987 27.16 -44.26 -20.09
CA TYR A 987 26.97 -44.73 -18.72
C TYR A 987 28.08 -45.69 -18.31
N LEU A 988 28.41 -45.72 -17.02
CA LEU A 988 29.29 -46.71 -16.40
C LEU A 988 28.67 -47.17 -15.08
N VAL A 989 28.58 -48.48 -14.84
CA VAL A 989 28.03 -49.05 -13.60
C VAL A 989 29.19 -49.57 -12.75
N LEU A 990 29.27 -49.11 -11.51
CA LEU A 990 30.18 -49.61 -10.48
C LEU A 990 29.46 -50.68 -9.67
N CYS A 991 29.96 -51.91 -9.65
CA CYS A 991 29.31 -53.06 -9.04
C CYS A 991 30.14 -53.63 -7.88
N ARG A 992 29.45 -54.06 -6.82
CA ARG A 992 30.04 -54.82 -5.70
C ARG A 992 30.28 -56.29 -6.04
N ASN A 993 29.39 -56.86 -6.85
CA ASN A 993 29.44 -58.25 -7.30
C ASN A 993 29.05 -58.30 -8.79
N ILE A 994 30.05 -58.30 -9.67
CA ILE A 994 29.85 -58.27 -11.11
C ILE A 994 29.15 -59.54 -11.62
N GLU A 995 29.45 -60.71 -11.03
CA GLU A 995 28.79 -61.97 -11.40
C GLU A 995 27.30 -61.95 -11.03
N GLY A 996 26.97 -61.39 -9.86
CA GLY A 996 25.59 -61.19 -9.41
C GLY A 996 24.84 -60.17 -10.28
N PHE A 997 25.48 -59.05 -10.59
CA PHE A 997 24.95 -58.03 -11.49
C PHE A 997 24.64 -58.61 -12.88
N ASP A 998 25.59 -59.34 -13.47
CA ASP A 998 25.44 -59.97 -14.80
C ASP A 998 24.32 -61.03 -14.83
N ALA A 999 24.10 -61.74 -13.71
CA ALA A 999 23.01 -62.71 -13.59
C ALA A 999 21.62 -62.05 -13.63
N VAL A 1000 21.50 -60.82 -13.14
CA VAL A 1000 20.25 -60.03 -13.15
C VAL A 1000 20.12 -59.17 -14.42
N HIS A 1001 21.23 -58.66 -14.94
CA HIS A 1001 21.33 -57.73 -16.08
C HIS A 1001 22.14 -58.30 -17.26
N PRO A 1002 21.72 -59.43 -17.87
CA PRO A 1002 22.48 -60.06 -18.93
C PRO A 1002 22.59 -59.14 -20.16
N GLY A 1003 23.82 -58.81 -20.55
CA GLY A 1003 24.12 -58.01 -21.75
C GLY A 1003 24.46 -56.54 -21.50
N ILE A 1004 24.54 -56.08 -20.25
CA ILE A 1004 25.07 -54.76 -19.90
C ILE A 1004 26.60 -54.83 -19.80
N SER A 1005 27.30 -54.35 -20.82
CA SER A 1005 28.78 -54.43 -20.89
C SER A 1005 29.51 -53.22 -20.28
N VAL A 1006 28.79 -52.35 -19.57
CA VAL A 1006 29.33 -51.11 -18.97
C VAL A 1006 29.54 -51.23 -17.47
N ALA A 1007 29.56 -52.45 -16.92
CA ALA A 1007 29.81 -52.70 -15.50
C ALA A 1007 31.30 -52.88 -15.20
N THR A 1008 31.77 -52.33 -14.08
CA THR A 1008 33.12 -52.50 -13.53
C THR A 1008 33.06 -52.60 -12.00
N GLY A 1009 33.95 -53.38 -11.37
CA GLY A 1009 33.86 -53.80 -9.95
C GLY A 1009 35.03 -54.72 -9.59
N ASP A 1010 35.06 -55.51 -8.51
CA ASP A 1010 34.15 -55.72 -7.37
C ASP A 1010 34.59 -54.85 -6.19
N PHE A 1011 33.88 -53.77 -5.86
CA PHE A 1011 34.19 -53.02 -4.64
C PHE A 1011 33.83 -53.83 -3.38
N ASP A 1012 34.58 -53.66 -2.30
CA ASP A 1012 34.56 -54.57 -1.14
C ASP A 1012 33.67 -54.12 0.04
N PHE A 1013 32.99 -52.99 -0.10
CA PHE A 1013 32.02 -52.45 0.86
C PHE A 1013 30.59 -52.54 0.32
N GLY A 1014 29.58 -52.32 1.17
CA GLY A 1014 28.17 -52.39 0.81
C GLY A 1014 27.42 -51.11 1.12
N LEU A 1015 26.30 -50.88 0.45
CA LEU A 1015 25.47 -49.69 0.63
C LEU A 1015 24.33 -49.96 1.63
N SER A 1016 24.16 -49.10 2.63
CA SER A 1016 23.13 -49.27 3.67
C SER A 1016 21.74 -48.81 3.21
N GLY A 1017 20.77 -49.72 3.21
CA GLY A 1017 19.36 -49.40 2.93
C GLY A 1017 18.69 -48.51 3.98
N SER A 1018 19.18 -48.49 5.23
CA SER A 1018 18.71 -47.55 6.27
C SER A 1018 19.22 -46.11 6.09
N GLY A 1019 20.08 -45.90 5.09
CA GLY A 1019 20.70 -44.62 4.74
C GLY A 1019 22.21 -44.73 4.64
N ASP A 1020 22.76 -44.09 3.60
CA ASP A 1020 24.19 -44.08 3.26
C ASP A 1020 24.51 -42.87 2.36
N ALA A 1021 25.75 -42.76 1.87
CA ALA A 1021 26.12 -41.83 0.82
C ALA A 1021 26.90 -42.51 -0.30
N VAL A 1022 26.83 -41.98 -1.51
CA VAL A 1022 27.71 -42.28 -2.64
C VAL A 1022 28.49 -41.00 -2.94
N ARG A 1023 29.81 -41.10 -3.01
CA ARG A 1023 30.71 -39.96 -3.27
C ARG A 1023 31.72 -40.32 -4.34
N LEU A 1024 31.86 -39.49 -5.35
CA LEU A 1024 32.80 -39.67 -6.46
C LEU A 1024 33.86 -38.57 -6.43
N PHE A 1025 35.12 -38.94 -6.44
CA PHE A 1025 36.25 -38.02 -6.45
C PHE A 1025 37.10 -38.21 -7.70
N ASP A 1026 37.62 -37.12 -8.26
CA ASP A 1026 38.57 -37.18 -9.37
C ASP A 1026 39.95 -37.71 -8.90
N LYS A 1027 40.85 -37.96 -9.85
CA LYS A 1027 42.23 -38.41 -9.55
C LYS A 1027 43.07 -37.43 -8.71
N LYS A 1028 42.61 -36.20 -8.51
CA LYS A 1028 43.24 -35.18 -7.66
C LYS A 1028 42.61 -35.15 -6.26
N GLY A 1029 41.61 -35.99 -5.99
CA GLY A 1029 40.87 -36.03 -4.74
C GLY A 1029 39.82 -34.92 -4.61
N ILE A 1030 39.44 -34.25 -5.70
CA ILE A 1030 38.37 -33.25 -5.72
C ILE A 1030 37.04 -33.99 -5.86
N LEU A 1031 36.05 -33.66 -5.03
CA LEU A 1031 34.70 -34.22 -5.13
C LEU A 1031 34.07 -33.81 -6.46
N VAL A 1032 33.67 -34.78 -7.27
CA VAL A 1032 32.99 -34.61 -8.55
C VAL A 1032 31.49 -34.54 -8.34
N ASP A 1033 30.94 -35.50 -7.59
CA ASP A 1033 29.53 -35.58 -7.26
C ASP A 1033 29.28 -36.40 -5.99
N SER A 1034 28.16 -36.18 -5.31
CA SER A 1034 27.75 -36.97 -4.16
C SER A 1034 26.24 -36.93 -3.91
N VAL A 1035 25.72 -38.01 -3.34
CA VAL A 1035 24.34 -38.10 -2.84
C VAL A 1035 24.32 -38.84 -1.52
N ALA A 1036 23.61 -38.31 -0.53
CA ALA A 1036 23.25 -39.04 0.69
C ALA A 1036 21.80 -39.46 0.58
N PHE A 1037 21.49 -40.75 0.69
CA PHE A 1037 20.16 -41.31 0.46
C PHE A 1037 19.66 -42.13 1.65
N GLY A 1038 18.38 -42.53 1.64
CA GLY A 1038 17.77 -43.42 2.62
C GLY A 1038 16.50 -44.09 2.10
N ASN A 1039 15.79 -44.82 2.97
CA ASN A 1039 14.57 -45.58 2.64
C ASN A 1039 13.29 -44.98 3.24
N ALA A 1040 13.33 -43.72 3.69
CA ALA A 1040 12.18 -43.03 4.27
C ALA A 1040 12.17 -41.55 3.87
N ASN A 1041 10.97 -40.94 3.95
CA ASN A 1041 10.71 -39.54 3.61
C ASN A 1041 11.82 -38.61 4.16
N PRO A 1042 12.49 -37.79 3.31
CA PRO A 1042 12.10 -37.40 1.95
C PRO A 1042 12.46 -38.36 0.80
N TRP A 1043 13.14 -39.48 1.08
CA TRP A 1043 13.52 -40.47 0.06
C TRP A 1043 12.42 -41.53 -0.18
N PRO A 1044 12.31 -42.08 -1.40
CA PRO A 1044 11.38 -43.16 -1.68
C PRO A 1044 11.76 -44.44 -0.94
N ALA A 1045 10.75 -45.18 -0.46
CA ALA A 1045 10.96 -46.42 0.30
C ALA A 1045 11.03 -47.66 -0.60
N GLU A 1046 10.53 -47.56 -1.83
CA GLU A 1046 10.42 -48.66 -2.79
C GLU A 1046 11.77 -49.30 -3.20
N PRO A 1047 12.89 -48.56 -3.27
CA PRO A 1047 14.20 -49.16 -3.58
C PRO A 1047 14.79 -50.06 -2.48
N ASP A 1048 14.13 -50.16 -1.32
CA ASP A 1048 14.56 -51.04 -0.23
C ASP A 1048 14.02 -52.47 -0.38
N GLY A 1049 14.65 -53.26 -1.25
CA GLY A 1049 14.43 -54.70 -1.36
C GLY A 1049 13.23 -55.12 -2.23
N GLY A 1050 12.45 -54.15 -2.73
CA GLY A 1050 11.32 -54.37 -3.64
C GLY A 1050 11.70 -54.60 -5.10
N GLY A 1051 13.00 -54.57 -5.43
CA GLY A 1051 13.49 -54.64 -6.80
C GLY A 1051 13.42 -53.31 -7.56
N LYS A 1052 13.08 -52.19 -6.92
CA LYS A 1052 13.27 -50.86 -7.51
C LYS A 1052 14.66 -50.34 -7.21
N THR A 1053 15.13 -49.40 -8.02
CA THR A 1053 16.38 -48.64 -7.80
C THR A 1053 16.05 -47.18 -7.57
N LEU A 1054 17.01 -46.42 -7.05
CA LEU A 1054 16.90 -44.98 -6.84
C LEU A 1054 17.46 -44.25 -8.07
N GLU A 1055 16.61 -43.61 -8.86
CA GLU A 1055 16.95 -42.93 -10.12
C GLU A 1055 16.90 -41.40 -9.97
N LEU A 1056 17.88 -40.70 -10.55
CA LEU A 1056 17.90 -39.24 -10.68
C LEU A 1056 16.95 -38.78 -11.79
N ARG A 1057 16.16 -37.72 -11.56
CA ARG A 1057 15.15 -37.22 -12.50
C ARG A 1057 15.70 -36.44 -13.69
N HIS A 1058 16.82 -35.75 -13.51
CA HIS A 1058 17.51 -35.04 -14.58
C HIS A 1058 18.98 -34.83 -14.18
N HIS A 1059 19.90 -35.02 -15.13
CA HIS A 1059 21.35 -34.98 -14.86
C HIS A 1059 21.89 -33.59 -14.45
N THR A 1060 21.09 -32.54 -14.54
CA THR A 1060 21.44 -31.18 -14.07
C THR A 1060 20.82 -30.83 -12.72
N PHE A 1061 20.06 -31.73 -12.11
CA PHE A 1061 19.45 -31.50 -10.81
C PHE A 1061 20.47 -31.75 -9.69
N ASP A 1062 20.27 -31.07 -8.56
CA ASP A 1062 21.15 -31.19 -7.39
C ASP A 1062 20.95 -32.56 -6.72
N ASN A 1063 22.00 -33.37 -6.73
CA ASN A 1063 22.02 -34.72 -6.18
C ASN A 1063 21.85 -34.76 -4.66
N SER A 1064 22.04 -33.64 -3.96
CA SER A 1064 21.81 -33.54 -2.51
C SER A 1064 20.34 -33.37 -2.12
N VAL A 1065 19.46 -33.07 -3.09
CA VAL A 1065 18.03 -32.84 -2.85
C VAL A 1065 17.22 -34.10 -3.15
N ALA A 1066 16.62 -34.69 -2.13
CA ALA A 1066 15.85 -35.93 -2.22
C ALA A 1066 14.70 -35.90 -3.26
N ASP A 1067 14.06 -34.75 -3.47
CA ASP A 1067 12.96 -34.60 -4.45
C ASP A 1067 13.39 -34.78 -5.92
N ASN A 1068 14.69 -34.66 -6.18
CA ASN A 1068 15.28 -34.91 -7.49
C ASN A 1068 15.47 -36.40 -7.78
N TRP A 1069 15.24 -37.27 -6.79
CA TRP A 1069 15.36 -38.71 -6.91
C TRP A 1069 14.00 -39.40 -6.73
N LYS A 1070 13.73 -40.46 -7.50
CA LYS A 1070 12.54 -41.30 -7.37
C LYS A 1070 12.87 -42.77 -7.55
N ALA A 1071 11.98 -43.63 -7.09
CA ALA A 1071 12.06 -45.05 -7.39
C ALA A 1071 11.87 -45.29 -8.90
N SER A 1072 12.64 -46.21 -9.47
CA SER A 1072 12.51 -46.63 -10.85
C SER A 1072 11.08 -47.13 -11.17
N VAL A 1073 10.59 -46.82 -12.36
CA VAL A 1073 9.32 -47.39 -12.86
C VAL A 1073 9.53 -48.85 -13.26
N THR A 1074 10.69 -49.20 -13.81
CA THR A 1074 11.05 -50.57 -14.18
C THR A 1074 11.64 -51.33 -13.01
N ASP A 1075 11.27 -52.61 -12.86
CA ASP A 1075 11.95 -53.48 -11.89
C ASP A 1075 13.41 -53.69 -12.33
N PHE A 1076 14.29 -53.76 -11.34
CA PHE A 1076 15.75 -53.85 -11.44
C PHE A 1076 16.41 -52.61 -12.07
N GLY A 1077 15.68 -51.49 -12.19
CA GLY A 1077 16.25 -50.23 -12.64
C GLY A 1077 16.58 -50.16 -14.13
N THR A 1078 17.44 -49.22 -14.52
CA THR A 1078 17.80 -48.91 -15.90
C THR A 1078 19.30 -48.89 -16.21
N PRO A 1079 20.13 -49.80 -15.65
CA PRO A 1079 21.57 -49.71 -15.87
C PRO A 1079 21.95 -49.78 -17.36
N GLY A 1080 22.87 -48.91 -17.76
CA GLY A 1080 23.41 -48.71 -19.10
C GLY A 1080 22.56 -47.86 -20.04
N ARG A 1081 21.47 -47.23 -19.58
CA ARG A 1081 20.55 -46.42 -20.40
C ARG A 1081 19.84 -45.32 -19.58
N ALA A 1082 19.06 -44.48 -20.25
CA ALA A 1082 18.34 -43.39 -19.58
C ALA A 1082 17.34 -43.88 -18.53
N ASN A 1083 17.32 -43.18 -17.38
CA ASN A 1083 16.42 -43.42 -16.26
C ASN A 1083 14.95 -43.46 -16.69
N SER A 1084 14.19 -44.40 -16.13
CA SER A 1084 12.77 -44.57 -16.43
C SER A 1084 11.90 -43.38 -15.99
N ILE A 1085 12.36 -42.63 -15.01
CA ILE A 1085 11.74 -41.40 -14.49
C ILE A 1085 12.35 -40.10 -15.06
N TYR A 1086 13.19 -40.19 -16.10
CA TYR A 1086 13.85 -39.03 -16.71
C TYR A 1086 12.85 -38.03 -17.30
N VAL A 1087 12.94 -36.76 -16.90
CA VAL A 1087 12.05 -35.68 -17.36
C VAL A 1087 12.72 -34.92 -18.50
N GLY A 1088 12.57 -35.42 -19.72
CA GLY A 1088 13.39 -35.02 -20.87
C GLY A 1088 12.84 -33.96 -21.83
N ASN A 1089 11.69 -33.33 -21.58
CA ASN A 1089 11.16 -32.21 -22.39
C ASN A 1089 9.94 -31.59 -21.70
N GLU A 1090 10.14 -30.64 -20.79
CA GLU A 1090 9.10 -29.69 -20.42
C GLU A 1090 9.71 -28.29 -20.27
N THR A 1091 9.32 -27.42 -21.20
CA THR A 1091 9.50 -25.96 -21.15
C THR A 1091 8.61 -25.29 -20.08
N GLU A 1092 8.06 -26.06 -19.14
CA GLU A 1092 7.17 -25.57 -18.08
C GLU A 1092 7.39 -26.40 -16.81
N LEU A 1093 8.42 -26.06 -16.04
CA LEU A 1093 8.40 -26.20 -14.59
C LEU A 1093 9.43 -25.20 -14.04
N PHE A 1094 8.94 -24.25 -13.25
CA PHE A 1094 9.66 -23.13 -12.69
C PHE A 1094 11.01 -23.55 -12.07
N VAL A 1095 12.12 -23.41 -12.81
CA VAL A 1095 13.39 -23.09 -12.17
C VAL A 1095 13.29 -21.61 -11.83
N LYS A 1096 12.71 -21.34 -10.67
CA LYS A 1096 12.99 -20.10 -9.97
C LYS A 1096 14.52 -20.08 -9.85
N GLU A 1097 15.19 -19.09 -10.48
CA GLU A 1097 16.58 -18.77 -10.20
C GLU A 1097 16.68 -18.31 -8.73
N GLU A 1098 16.49 -19.22 -7.77
CA GLU A 1098 16.70 -18.93 -6.38
C GLU A 1098 18.21 -18.82 -6.17
N LYS A 1099 18.60 -17.66 -5.66
CA LYS A 1099 19.98 -17.30 -5.38
C LYS A 1099 20.42 -18.13 -4.17
N GLN A 1100 21.44 -18.96 -4.33
CA GLN A 1100 21.82 -19.95 -3.32
C GLN A 1100 23.07 -19.56 -2.54
N LEU A 1101 23.06 -19.91 -1.25
CA LEU A 1101 24.24 -19.94 -0.40
C LEU A 1101 24.71 -21.37 -0.25
N LEU A 1102 25.81 -21.72 -0.91
CA LEU A 1102 26.48 -22.99 -0.71
C LEU A 1102 27.40 -22.88 0.51
N VAL A 1103 27.24 -23.79 1.47
CA VAL A 1103 28.07 -23.81 2.68
C VAL A 1103 28.74 -25.16 2.74
N TYR A 1104 30.07 -25.20 2.60
CA TYR A 1104 30.83 -26.44 2.61
C TYR A 1104 32.24 -26.28 3.22
N PRO A 1105 32.70 -27.22 4.06
CA PRO A 1105 31.95 -28.35 4.62
C PRO A 1105 30.81 -27.90 5.55
N ASN A 1106 29.70 -28.65 5.58
CA ASN A 1106 28.57 -28.37 6.48
C ASN A 1106 27.83 -29.68 6.82
N PRO A 1107 28.02 -30.27 8.01
CA PRO A 1107 28.70 -29.70 9.16
C PRO A 1107 30.22 -29.51 8.98
N PHE A 1108 30.80 -28.56 9.71
CA PHE A 1108 32.25 -28.34 9.77
C PHE A 1108 32.79 -28.36 11.20
N THR A 1109 34.10 -28.61 11.35
CA THR A 1109 34.81 -28.64 12.64
C THR A 1109 35.72 -27.42 12.82
N ASP A 1110 36.52 -27.09 11.80
CA ASP A 1110 37.52 -26.02 11.86
C ASP A 1110 37.09 -24.76 11.08
N GLU A 1111 36.80 -24.91 9.79
CA GLU A 1111 36.29 -23.84 8.92
C GLU A 1111 35.30 -24.36 7.86
N THR A 1112 34.39 -23.49 7.42
CA THR A 1112 33.48 -23.71 6.29
C THR A 1112 33.62 -22.56 5.31
N THR A 1113 33.53 -22.87 4.02
CA THR A 1113 33.41 -21.87 2.95
C THR A 1113 31.94 -21.62 2.67
N ILE A 1114 31.55 -20.36 2.60
CA ILE A 1114 30.23 -19.85 2.23
C ILE A 1114 30.38 -19.25 0.84
N ARG A 1115 29.84 -19.92 -0.17
CA ARG A 1115 29.88 -19.51 -1.57
C ARG A 1115 28.52 -18.98 -2.03
N LEU A 1116 28.56 -17.86 -2.71
CA LEU A 1116 27.40 -17.14 -3.26
C LEU A 1116 27.22 -17.55 -4.72
N GLU A 1117 26.15 -18.28 -5.05
CA GLU A 1117 25.84 -18.70 -6.42
C GLU A 1117 24.61 -18.00 -6.99
N ASN A 1118 24.72 -17.57 -8.25
CA ASN A 1118 23.72 -16.73 -8.93
C ASN A 1118 23.50 -15.35 -8.26
N PHE A 1119 24.53 -14.88 -7.54
CA PHE A 1119 24.66 -13.53 -6.99
C PHE A 1119 25.44 -12.65 -8.00
N ALA A 1120 24.89 -11.51 -8.42
CA ALA A 1120 25.50 -10.64 -9.45
C ALA A 1120 25.98 -9.29 -8.87
N PHE A 1121 27.14 -9.24 -8.18
CA PHE A 1121 27.68 -7.96 -7.63
C PHE A 1121 29.20 -7.94 -7.37
N GLU A 1122 29.73 -6.73 -7.12
CA GLU A 1122 31.13 -6.43 -6.74
C GLU A 1122 31.41 -6.60 -5.22
N THR A 1123 30.38 -6.54 -4.35
CA THR A 1123 30.50 -6.74 -2.88
C THR A 1123 29.26 -7.41 -2.26
N ALA A 1124 29.44 -8.19 -1.19
CA ALA A 1124 28.35 -8.79 -0.39
C ALA A 1124 28.65 -8.72 1.12
N ALA A 1125 27.62 -8.60 1.96
CA ALA A 1125 27.73 -8.70 3.41
C ALA A 1125 27.28 -10.09 3.87
N ILE A 1126 28.12 -10.80 4.61
CA ILE A 1126 27.82 -12.07 5.26
C ILE A 1126 27.52 -11.79 6.74
N GLU A 1127 26.43 -12.34 7.25
CA GLU A 1127 26.00 -12.22 8.64
C GLU A 1127 25.64 -13.62 9.17
N ILE A 1128 26.14 -13.99 10.34
CA ILE A 1128 25.86 -15.29 10.95
C ILE A 1128 25.16 -15.09 12.28
N PHE A 1129 24.04 -15.78 12.46
CA PHE A 1129 23.17 -15.72 13.61
C PHE A 1129 23.14 -17.06 14.35
N THR A 1130 22.92 -17.03 15.66
CA THR A 1130 22.40 -18.19 16.39
C THR A 1130 20.95 -18.48 15.97
N ILE A 1131 20.45 -19.67 16.30
CA ILE A 1131 19.10 -20.11 15.93
C ILE A 1131 17.97 -19.24 16.52
N ASP A 1132 18.23 -18.52 17.63
CA ASP A 1132 17.33 -17.54 18.25
C ASP A 1132 17.48 -16.11 17.66
N GLY A 1133 18.24 -15.96 16.56
CA GLY A 1133 18.32 -14.71 15.80
C GLY A 1133 19.37 -13.71 16.28
N LYS A 1134 20.27 -14.08 17.22
CA LYS A 1134 21.34 -13.19 17.68
C LYS A 1134 22.54 -13.21 16.73
N LEU A 1135 22.96 -12.05 16.25
CA LEU A 1135 24.11 -11.88 15.36
C LEU A 1135 25.44 -12.20 16.09
N VAL A 1136 26.23 -13.14 15.56
CA VAL A 1136 27.49 -13.61 16.15
C VAL A 1136 28.73 -13.30 15.30
N ALA A 1137 28.60 -13.27 13.98
CA ALA A 1137 29.66 -12.86 13.06
C ALA A 1137 29.07 -12.01 11.93
N ALA A 1138 29.85 -11.04 11.43
CA ALA A 1138 29.49 -10.34 10.20
C ALA A 1138 30.76 -9.88 9.49
N ASP A 1139 30.76 -9.96 8.16
CA ASP A 1139 31.88 -9.56 7.32
C ASP A 1139 31.41 -8.99 5.99
N LYS A 1140 32.26 -8.20 5.33
CA LYS A 1140 32.02 -7.68 3.99
C LYS A 1140 33.05 -8.26 3.04
N ILE A 1141 32.58 -8.99 2.04
CA ILE A 1141 33.42 -9.68 1.07
C ILE A 1141 33.39 -9.02 -0.31
N TYR A 1142 34.52 -9.14 -0.99
CA TYR A 1142 34.73 -8.75 -2.38
C TYR A 1142 35.00 -10.03 -3.17
N GLY A 1143 33.94 -10.59 -3.77
CA GLY A 1143 33.98 -11.91 -4.41
C GLY A 1143 32.78 -12.76 -4.03
N ASN A 1144 32.82 -14.04 -4.42
CA ASN A 1144 31.73 -14.99 -4.22
C ASN A 1144 31.98 -16.01 -3.10
N GLU A 1145 33.09 -15.93 -2.36
CA GLU A 1145 33.43 -16.88 -1.30
C GLU A 1145 33.81 -16.18 0.00
N TYR A 1146 33.41 -16.77 1.14
CA TYR A 1146 33.77 -16.35 2.49
C TYR A 1146 34.10 -17.57 3.36
N VAL A 1147 35.28 -17.59 3.99
CA VAL A 1147 35.65 -18.67 4.91
C VAL A 1147 35.32 -18.28 6.34
N TRP A 1148 34.46 -19.07 6.99
CA TRP A 1148 34.10 -18.89 8.39
C TRP A 1148 34.70 -19.99 9.28
N ARG A 1149 35.42 -19.59 10.33
CA ARG A 1149 36.16 -20.51 11.23
C ARG A 1149 35.40 -20.88 12.52
N GLY A 1150 34.09 -20.69 12.54
CA GLY A 1150 33.26 -20.89 13.73
C GLY A 1150 33.67 -19.96 14.87
N GLU A 1151 33.91 -18.69 14.55
CA GLU A 1151 34.38 -17.64 15.46
C GLU A 1151 33.40 -16.46 15.47
N ASN A 1152 33.31 -15.76 16.60
CA ASN A 1152 32.59 -14.50 16.72
C ASN A 1152 33.45 -13.30 16.26
N ARG A 1153 32.89 -12.10 16.25
CA ARG A 1153 33.60 -10.84 15.87
C ARG A 1153 34.87 -10.53 16.67
N SER A 1154 35.06 -11.13 17.84
CA SER A 1154 36.24 -10.95 18.69
C SER A 1154 37.29 -12.06 18.49
N GLY A 1155 37.09 -12.95 17.50
CA GLY A 1155 37.95 -14.11 17.24
C GLY A 1155 37.77 -15.25 18.25
N GLN A 1156 36.74 -15.21 19.10
CA GLN A 1156 36.49 -16.29 20.06
C GLN A 1156 35.72 -17.42 19.38
N LYS A 1157 36.18 -18.66 19.61
CA LYS A 1157 35.54 -19.88 19.15
C LYS A 1157 34.11 -20.02 19.71
N LEU A 1158 33.15 -20.29 18.82
CA LEU A 1158 31.75 -20.54 19.17
C LEU A 1158 31.52 -22.01 19.59
N GLN A 1159 30.41 -22.25 20.29
CA GLN A 1159 29.99 -23.59 20.74
C GLN A 1159 29.47 -24.43 19.55
N PRO A 1160 29.59 -25.77 19.59
CA PRO A 1160 28.92 -26.63 18.62
C PRO A 1160 27.42 -26.34 18.59
N GLY A 1161 26.83 -26.28 17.39
CA GLY A 1161 25.44 -25.91 17.23
C GLY A 1161 25.06 -25.50 15.81
N ILE A 1162 23.78 -25.17 15.66
CA ILE A 1162 23.21 -24.68 14.40
C ILE A 1162 23.24 -23.15 14.39
N TYR A 1163 23.75 -22.62 13.29
CA TYR A 1163 23.81 -21.20 12.98
C TYR A 1163 23.10 -20.92 11.65
N ILE A 1164 22.63 -19.69 11.47
CA ILE A 1164 22.03 -19.22 10.21
C ILE A 1164 22.98 -18.21 9.59
N CYS A 1165 23.49 -18.50 8.40
CA CYS A 1165 24.17 -17.51 7.58
C CYS A 1165 23.15 -16.79 6.72
N ARG A 1166 23.30 -15.47 6.63
CA ARG A 1166 22.57 -14.59 5.74
C ARG A 1166 23.58 -13.81 4.91
N ALA A 1167 23.39 -13.80 3.59
CA ALA A 1167 24.13 -12.92 2.71
C ALA A 1167 23.23 -11.82 2.18
N LYS A 1168 23.76 -10.59 2.13
CA LYS A 1168 23.07 -9.40 1.65
C LYS A 1168 23.90 -8.67 0.59
N SER A 1169 23.26 -8.28 -0.51
CA SER A 1169 23.82 -7.30 -1.45
C SER A 1169 22.70 -6.47 -2.07
N GLY A 1170 22.66 -5.17 -1.77
CA GLY A 1170 21.51 -4.33 -2.09
C GLY A 1170 20.22 -4.86 -1.42
N THR A 1171 19.17 -5.06 -2.22
CA THR A 1171 17.88 -5.64 -1.78
C THR A 1171 17.86 -7.17 -1.77
N ILE A 1172 18.95 -7.82 -2.19
CA ILE A 1172 19.01 -9.26 -2.36
C ILE A 1172 19.48 -9.91 -1.07
N VAL A 1173 18.71 -10.90 -0.58
CA VAL A 1173 19.01 -11.67 0.62
C VAL A 1173 18.92 -13.16 0.31
N ALA A 1174 19.89 -13.96 0.74
CA ALA A 1174 19.70 -15.41 0.89
C ALA A 1174 20.20 -15.88 2.25
N THR A 1175 19.71 -17.03 2.66
CA THR A 1175 20.04 -17.65 3.95
C THR A 1175 20.41 -19.11 3.77
N ALA A 1176 21.40 -19.57 4.52
CA ALA A 1176 21.77 -20.98 4.61
C ALA A 1176 21.97 -21.37 6.07
N ARG A 1177 21.60 -22.61 6.41
CA ARG A 1177 21.89 -23.22 7.70
C ARG A 1177 23.35 -23.67 7.71
N ILE A 1178 24.07 -23.39 8.79
CA ILE A 1178 25.45 -23.85 9.01
C ILE A 1178 25.50 -24.63 10.33
N VAL A 1179 26.19 -25.77 10.33
CA VAL A 1179 26.31 -26.66 11.49
C VAL A 1179 27.79 -26.74 11.90
N LEU A 1180 28.09 -26.23 13.09
CA LEU A 1180 29.41 -26.35 13.72
C LEU A 1180 29.40 -27.59 14.62
N SER A 1181 30.27 -28.56 14.36
CA SER A 1181 30.21 -29.94 14.90
C SER A 1181 31.37 -30.33 15.83
N ARG A 1182 32.16 -29.35 16.28
CA ARG A 1182 33.41 -29.57 17.05
C ARG A 1182 33.35 -30.61 18.16
#